data_AF-A0A950TZD0-F1
#
_entry.id   AF-A0A950TZD0-F1
#
_cell.length_a   1.000
_cell.length_b   1.000
_cell.length_c   1.000
_cell.angle_alpha   90.00
_cell.angle_beta   90.00
_cell.angle_gamma   90.00
#
_symmetry.space_group_name_H-M   'P 1'
#
loop_
_entity.id
_entity.type
_entity.pdbx_description
1 polymer ?
#
loop_
_entity_poly.entity_id
_entity_poly.type
_entity_poly.pdbx_seq_one_letter_code
_entity_poly.pdbx_strand_id
1 'polypeptide(L)'
;MPKGTTHNIPVLALLFATILAGSCVPRVQEESVRDEAALSGRSAASFPAADEDYFKDMDGGIAFTPDEIKGRNAWLVWTGGDDRFWDHLTAYTFGSFDLLKTLSSYPGLKYSRDTRWTYLGLVNEPCFEKATGPDPAHFGLWLDHRRPGCGPDPFENAQKYPGVVIGARGTTLPAGSFYGEASGIVGLRLFPNPDFNQAALRRWDPVRYYTDPSYYNSKDLVRPYRVGMSCGFCHVGPNPEKPPVDPANPQWENLSSLVGAQYFWVDRILNWQSDETNFLYQVLHTSRPGSLDTSLAATDYINNPRTMNAVYNVGPRLQAALKWGKETLAGGELNNRQFNDYVQQGPLTQFFQPPATVFTPHVLKDGSDSVGTLGALNRVYVNIGLFSEEWTRHFIPVIGGKPQTPITIADMHANSSYWNATEAQTPLMALFFLKASHPHKLANAPGGSRYLTAESATLTRGKTAFAENCARCHSSKLPEMPADTNPGTCIGPNYLECWNRYWQWTQTDKFKQQMRQIVQATDFLQDNYLSTDMRVPVTLLQTNACSPLASNSLRGEIWNDFSSESYKSLPSVGTITVYDPFTGEAHPFTMPAGGRGYTRVPSLISLWSTAPFLLNNSVGRFDPSPSVAARVGSFNDSITPLLWPAR
;
A
#
# COMPACT_ATOMS: atom_id res chain seq x y z
N MET A 1 81.13 10.56 -27.75
CA MET A 1 81.94 10.31 -26.53
C MET A 1 81.44 11.23 -25.42
N PRO A 2 81.31 10.78 -24.16
CA PRO A 2 80.52 9.60 -23.78
C PRO A 2 79.76 9.72 -22.43
N LYS A 3 78.88 8.72 -22.20
CA LYS A 3 78.43 8.10 -20.92
C LYS A 3 77.44 8.89 -20.06
N GLY A 4 76.37 8.32 -19.52
CA GLY A 4 75.90 6.95 -19.24
C GLY A 4 74.81 7.12 -18.14
N THR A 5 73.81 6.28 -17.86
CA THR A 5 73.63 4.82 -17.85
C THR A 5 72.13 4.59 -17.56
N THR A 6 71.35 3.98 -18.45
CA THR A 6 70.86 2.57 -18.41
C THR A 6 70.33 2.07 -17.06
N HIS A 7 69.05 1.70 -17.01
CA HIS A 7 68.58 0.40 -16.51
C HIS A 7 67.33 -0.03 -17.29
N ASN A 8 67.18 -1.34 -17.40
CA ASN A 8 66.72 -2.10 -18.56
C ASN A 8 65.52 -3.00 -18.19
N ILE A 9 64.65 -3.27 -19.18
CA ILE A 9 64.03 -4.59 -19.50
C ILE A 9 62.79 -5.03 -18.65
N PRO A 10 61.76 -5.70 -19.23
CA PRO A 10 61.29 -5.74 -20.63
C PRO A 10 59.75 -5.67 -20.84
N VAL A 11 59.38 -5.26 -22.05
CA VAL A 11 58.14 -5.67 -22.72
C VAL A 11 58.39 -7.03 -23.37
N LEU A 12 57.58 -8.04 -23.05
CA LEU A 12 57.49 -9.29 -23.82
C LEU A 12 56.07 -9.39 -24.38
N ALA A 13 55.93 -9.17 -25.68
CA ALA A 13 54.76 -9.53 -26.45
C ALA A 13 54.88 -11.01 -26.85
N LEU A 14 53.83 -11.80 -26.61
CA LEU A 14 53.57 -13.00 -27.41
C LEU A 14 52.09 -13.42 -27.31
N LEU A 15 51.56 -13.69 -28.50
CA LEU A 15 50.21 -14.16 -28.81
C LEU A 15 49.80 -15.37 -27.98
N PHE A 16 48.53 -15.42 -27.57
CA PHE A 16 47.75 -16.67 -27.60
C PHE A 16 46.29 -16.40 -27.97
N ALA A 17 45.82 -17.23 -28.89
CA ALA A 17 44.52 -17.19 -29.53
C ALA A 17 43.38 -17.66 -28.61
N THR A 18 42.18 -17.13 -28.90
CA THR A 18 40.85 -17.79 -28.76
C THR A 18 40.67 -18.86 -27.68
N ILE A 19 40.04 -18.48 -26.57
CA ILE A 19 39.07 -19.33 -25.87
C ILE A 19 37.84 -18.47 -25.51
N LEU A 20 36.86 -18.46 -26.40
CA LEU A 20 35.45 -18.23 -26.06
C LEU A 20 34.98 -19.49 -25.33
N ALA A 21 35.06 -19.49 -23.99
CA ALA A 21 34.38 -20.46 -23.15
C ALA A 21 33.62 -19.70 -22.08
N GLY A 22 32.30 -19.87 -22.10
CA GLY A 22 31.37 -19.28 -21.14
C GLY A 22 31.82 -19.57 -19.72
N SER A 23 32.26 -18.53 -19.02
CA SER A 23 32.41 -18.57 -17.58
C SER A 23 31.01 -18.39 -17.00
N CYS A 24 30.28 -19.49 -16.90
CA CYS A 24 29.23 -19.62 -15.89
C CYS A 24 29.93 -19.47 -14.55
N VAL A 25 30.00 -18.23 -14.04
CA VAL A 25 30.27 -18.03 -12.61
C VAL A 25 29.09 -18.68 -11.90
N PRO A 26 29.30 -19.74 -11.10
CA PRO A 26 28.24 -20.27 -10.26
C PRO A 26 27.79 -19.10 -9.39
N ARG A 27 26.53 -18.71 -9.50
CA ARG A 27 25.90 -17.83 -8.51
C ARG A 27 26.11 -18.57 -7.19
N VAL A 28 26.98 -18.04 -6.32
CA VAL A 28 27.12 -18.55 -4.96
C VAL A 28 25.70 -18.57 -4.43
N GLN A 29 25.19 -19.78 -4.16
CA GLN A 29 23.87 -19.96 -3.59
C GLN A 29 23.99 -19.46 -2.16
N GLU A 30 23.81 -18.15 -2.01
CA GLU A 30 23.63 -17.48 -0.74
C GLU A 30 22.63 -18.32 0.06
N GLU A 31 22.97 -18.73 1.28
CA GLU A 31 22.12 -19.62 2.07
C GLU A 31 20.69 -19.05 2.12
N SER A 32 19.70 -19.89 1.81
CA SER A 32 18.29 -19.51 1.86
C SER A 32 17.92 -19.17 3.30
N VAL A 33 17.36 -17.98 3.54
CA VAL A 33 16.95 -17.56 4.87
C VAL A 33 15.49 -17.95 5.11
N ARG A 34 15.17 -18.37 6.34
CA ARG A 34 13.82 -18.74 6.76
C ARG A 34 13.25 -17.68 7.69
N ASP A 35 11.92 -17.51 7.67
CA ASP A 35 11.25 -16.63 8.63
C ASP A 35 11.27 -17.19 10.06
N GLU A 36 11.04 -16.33 11.06
CA GLU A 36 11.05 -16.72 12.48
C GLU A 36 10.09 -17.89 12.79
N ALA A 37 8.94 -17.97 12.10
CA ALA A 37 7.99 -19.06 12.25
C ALA A 37 8.57 -20.41 11.75
N ALA A 38 9.14 -20.44 10.54
CA ALA A 38 9.76 -21.62 9.98
C ALA A 38 10.99 -22.06 10.79
N LEU A 39 11.79 -21.12 11.31
CA LEU A 39 12.90 -21.40 12.22
C LEU A 39 12.46 -22.04 13.53
N SER A 40 11.29 -21.64 14.05
CA SER A 40 10.67 -22.25 15.24
C SER A 40 9.99 -23.61 14.96
N GLY A 41 10.05 -24.11 13.72
CA GLY A 41 9.41 -25.37 13.33
C GLY A 41 7.89 -25.27 13.13
N ARG A 42 7.34 -24.05 13.06
CA ARG A 42 5.92 -23.83 12.80
C ARG A 42 5.63 -23.78 11.32
N SER A 43 4.63 -24.55 10.89
CA SER A 43 4.13 -24.54 9.51
C SER A 43 3.03 -23.50 9.31
N ALA A 44 2.76 -23.15 8.05
CA ALA A 44 1.67 -22.26 7.67
C ALA A 44 0.30 -22.68 8.22
N ALA A 45 0.02 -24.00 8.25
CA ALA A 45 -1.23 -24.54 8.78
C ALA A 45 -1.46 -24.27 10.27
N SER A 46 -0.41 -23.91 11.01
CA SER A 46 -0.52 -23.55 12.42
C SER A 46 -1.02 -22.10 12.64
N PHE A 47 -1.20 -21.31 11.58
CA PHE A 47 -1.69 -19.93 11.63
C PHE A 47 -3.10 -19.83 11.01
N PRO A 48 -4.14 -20.37 11.68
CA PRO A 48 -5.51 -20.30 11.17
C PRO A 48 -6.03 -18.86 11.16
N ALA A 49 -6.84 -18.52 10.15
CA ALA A 49 -7.54 -17.24 10.09
C ALA A 49 -8.49 -17.08 11.29
N ALA A 50 -8.50 -15.89 11.90
CA ALA A 50 -9.40 -15.55 12.98
C ALA A 50 -10.85 -15.44 12.53
N ASP A 51 -11.78 -16.07 13.25
CA ASP A 51 -13.19 -16.22 12.86
C ASP A 51 -14.15 -15.41 13.75
N GLU A 52 -13.63 -14.57 14.65
CA GLU A 52 -14.43 -13.74 15.53
C GLU A 52 -15.01 -12.54 14.79
N ASP A 53 -16.32 -12.34 14.93
CA ASP A 53 -17.05 -11.21 14.36
C ASP A 53 -16.89 -9.93 15.22
N TYR A 54 -15.63 -9.59 15.54
CA TYR A 54 -15.29 -8.48 16.45
C TYR A 54 -15.57 -7.11 15.83
N PHE A 55 -15.30 -6.95 14.54
CA PHE A 55 -15.46 -5.69 13.80
C PHE A 55 -16.83 -5.53 13.13
N LYS A 56 -17.86 -6.26 13.59
CA LYS A 56 -19.19 -6.34 12.94
C LYS A 56 -19.86 -4.99 12.65
N ASP A 57 -19.57 -3.96 13.43
CA ASP A 57 -20.17 -2.63 13.29
C ASP A 57 -19.47 -1.77 12.23
N MET A 58 -18.23 -2.11 11.84
CA MET A 58 -17.49 -1.40 10.78
C MET A 58 -18.15 -1.58 9.40
N ASP A 59 -17.74 -0.75 8.44
CA ASP A 59 -18.11 -0.91 7.02
C ASP A 59 -19.62 -0.96 6.78
N GLY A 60 -20.36 -0.15 7.54
CA GLY A 60 -21.82 -0.03 7.44
C GLY A 60 -22.59 -1.11 8.18
N GLY A 61 -21.94 -1.94 9.00
CA GLY A 61 -22.62 -2.98 9.77
C GLY A 61 -23.11 -4.15 8.92
N ILE A 62 -22.44 -4.40 7.78
CA ILE A 62 -22.82 -5.47 6.85
C ILE A 62 -22.62 -6.82 7.54
N ALA A 63 -23.66 -7.66 7.54
CA ALA A 63 -23.58 -9.02 8.05
C ALA A 63 -22.73 -9.89 7.11
N PHE A 64 -21.64 -10.45 7.63
CA PHE A 64 -20.70 -11.29 6.89
C PHE A 64 -20.90 -12.78 7.19
N THR A 65 -20.58 -13.62 6.21
CA THR A 65 -20.45 -15.08 6.41
C THR A 65 -19.17 -15.38 7.20
N PRO A 66 -19.00 -16.59 7.76
CA PRO A 66 -17.78 -16.93 8.50
C PRO A 66 -16.48 -16.73 7.70
N ASP A 67 -16.49 -16.99 6.40
CA ASP A 67 -15.31 -16.82 5.54
C ASP A 67 -15.03 -15.35 5.22
N GLU A 68 -16.08 -14.54 5.04
CA GLU A 68 -15.95 -13.10 4.89
C GLU A 68 -15.46 -12.43 6.19
N ILE A 69 -15.87 -12.93 7.37
CA ILE A 69 -15.36 -12.48 8.67
C ILE A 69 -13.86 -12.75 8.78
N LYS A 70 -13.42 -13.97 8.43
CA LYS A 70 -11.99 -14.31 8.37
C LYS A 70 -11.21 -13.41 7.42
N GLY A 71 -11.79 -13.12 6.24
CA GLY A 71 -11.21 -12.19 5.27
C GLY A 71 -11.03 -10.77 5.82
N ARG A 72 -12.06 -10.26 6.51
CA ARG A 72 -11.99 -8.95 7.19
C ARG A 72 -10.94 -8.95 8.30
N ASN A 73 -10.87 -10.00 9.10
CA ASN A 73 -9.89 -10.11 10.19
C ASN A 73 -8.45 -10.21 9.64
N ALA A 74 -8.23 -10.96 8.55
CA ALA A 74 -6.93 -10.95 7.87
C ALA A 74 -6.53 -9.51 7.47
N TRP A 75 -7.44 -8.76 6.84
CA TRP A 75 -7.19 -7.37 6.46
C TRP A 75 -6.88 -6.44 7.65
N LEU A 76 -7.57 -6.62 8.77
CA LEU A 76 -7.55 -5.67 9.89
C LEU A 76 -6.53 -5.98 10.99
N VAL A 77 -6.10 -7.24 11.16
CA VAL A 77 -5.24 -7.63 12.29
C VAL A 77 -4.10 -8.59 11.95
N TRP A 78 -4.08 -9.22 10.76
CA TRP A 78 -2.96 -10.09 10.39
C TRP A 78 -1.73 -9.26 10.03
N THR A 79 -0.62 -9.51 10.72
CA THR A 79 0.66 -8.80 10.52
C THR A 79 1.72 -9.66 9.82
N GLY A 80 1.54 -10.99 9.77
CA GLY A 80 2.46 -11.88 9.05
C GLY A 80 3.91 -11.84 9.53
N GLY A 81 4.13 -11.58 10.83
CA GLY A 81 5.47 -11.50 11.43
C GLY A 81 6.28 -10.26 11.04
N ASP A 82 5.62 -9.22 10.49
CA ASP A 82 6.29 -7.99 10.09
C ASP A 82 6.81 -7.14 11.27
N ASP A 83 6.48 -7.49 12.52
CA ASP A 83 6.97 -6.83 13.73
C ASP A 83 8.51 -6.82 13.79
N ARG A 84 9.13 -7.87 13.23
CA ARG A 84 10.58 -7.94 13.02
C ARG A 84 11.08 -6.80 12.13
N PHE A 85 10.39 -6.50 11.03
CA PHE A 85 10.81 -5.48 10.07
C PHE A 85 10.80 -4.09 10.71
N TRP A 86 9.69 -3.75 11.38
CA TRP A 86 9.53 -2.43 11.98
C TRP A 86 10.48 -2.22 13.17
N ASP A 87 10.79 -3.27 13.93
CA ASP A 87 11.84 -3.22 14.96
C ASP A 87 13.24 -3.03 14.33
N HIS A 88 13.53 -3.72 13.22
CA HIS A 88 14.77 -3.54 12.46
C HIS A 88 14.93 -2.11 11.95
N LEU A 89 13.88 -1.53 11.35
CA LEU A 89 13.91 -0.14 10.87
C LEU A 89 14.17 0.87 11.98
N THR A 90 13.71 0.60 13.20
CA THR A 90 13.97 1.47 14.36
C THR A 90 15.48 1.56 14.63
N ALA A 91 16.18 0.42 14.66
CA ALA A 91 17.63 0.41 14.81
C ALA A 91 18.35 1.00 13.59
N TYR A 92 17.88 0.68 12.38
CA TYR A 92 18.49 1.10 11.12
C TYR A 92 18.46 2.62 10.91
N THR A 93 17.42 3.28 11.41
CA THR A 93 17.23 4.74 11.33
C THR A 93 17.76 5.49 12.57
N PHE A 94 18.60 4.83 13.38
CA PHE A 94 19.17 5.38 14.61
C PHE A 94 18.12 5.92 15.59
N GLY A 95 16.95 5.28 15.65
CA GLY A 95 15.84 5.66 16.53
C GLY A 95 14.99 6.83 16.01
N SER A 96 15.23 7.33 14.79
CA SER A 96 14.38 8.37 14.17
C SER A 96 12.96 7.85 13.92
N PHE A 97 12.87 6.63 13.40
CA PHE A 97 11.64 5.84 13.35
C PHE A 97 11.52 5.00 14.63
N ASP A 98 10.39 5.05 15.32
CA ASP A 98 10.10 4.17 16.47
C ASP A 98 8.59 4.08 16.71
N LEU A 99 7.95 3.00 16.22
CA LEU A 99 6.51 2.81 16.40
C LEU A 99 6.12 2.66 17.87
N LEU A 100 6.98 2.11 18.72
CA LEU A 100 6.65 1.94 20.14
C LEU A 100 6.52 3.29 20.86
N LYS A 101 7.27 4.31 20.40
CA LYS A 101 7.04 5.70 20.82
C LYS A 101 5.75 6.28 20.22
N THR A 102 5.46 5.99 18.95
CA THR A 102 4.21 6.41 18.28
C THR A 102 2.94 5.94 19.00
N LEU A 103 2.98 4.77 19.64
CA LEU A 103 1.89 4.25 20.47
C LEU A 103 1.72 4.98 21.81
N SER A 104 2.77 5.63 22.30
CA SER A 104 2.86 6.10 23.68
C SER A 104 2.06 7.37 23.97
N SER A 105 1.66 7.52 25.24
CA SER A 105 1.14 8.76 25.82
C SER A 105 2.10 9.38 26.86
N TYR A 106 3.39 9.03 26.82
CA TYR A 106 4.41 9.55 27.75
C TYR A 106 4.44 11.09 27.81
N PRO A 107 4.52 11.72 29.00
CA PRO A 107 4.56 13.17 29.13
C PRO A 107 5.75 13.81 28.39
N GLY A 108 5.49 14.81 27.56
CA GLY A 108 6.52 15.53 26.78
C GLY A 108 6.60 15.13 25.32
N LEU A 109 5.91 14.06 24.90
CA LEU A 109 5.67 13.80 23.48
C LEU A 109 4.74 14.86 22.87
N LYS A 110 4.88 15.14 21.57
CA LYS A 110 4.05 16.13 20.84
C LYS A 110 2.59 15.67 20.66
N TYR A 111 2.32 14.42 20.97
CA TYR A 111 1.00 13.78 20.85
C TYR A 111 0.74 12.91 22.07
N SER A 112 -0.53 12.56 22.24
CA SER A 112 -1.00 11.47 23.10
C SER A 112 -2.24 10.85 22.45
N ARG A 113 -2.88 9.86 23.08
CA ARG A 113 -4.16 9.33 22.60
C ARG A 113 -5.17 10.43 22.23
N ASP A 114 -5.28 11.48 23.05
CA ASP A 114 -6.28 12.54 22.86
C ASP A 114 -6.01 13.44 21.64
N THR A 115 -4.76 13.53 21.20
CA THR A 115 -4.33 14.48 20.16
C THR A 115 -3.74 13.82 18.93
N ARG A 116 -3.46 12.51 18.96
CA ARG A 116 -2.82 11.81 17.83
C ARG A 116 -3.66 11.79 16.56
N TRP A 117 -4.99 11.90 16.65
CA TRP A 117 -5.80 12.15 15.46
C TRP A 117 -5.38 13.45 14.76
N THR A 118 -5.39 14.57 15.50
CA THR A 118 -5.06 15.88 14.93
C THR A 118 -3.59 16.03 14.55
N TYR A 119 -2.68 15.39 15.30
CA TYR A 119 -1.24 15.53 15.11
C TYR A 119 -0.68 14.52 14.10
N LEU A 120 -1.06 13.24 14.19
CA LEU A 120 -0.54 12.15 13.36
C LEU A 120 -1.54 11.67 12.29
N GLY A 121 -2.84 11.89 12.47
CA GLY A 121 -3.88 11.27 11.64
C GLY A 121 -4.19 9.82 11.97
N LEU A 122 -3.72 9.33 13.12
CA LEU A 122 -3.91 7.94 13.53
C LEU A 122 -5.30 7.72 14.17
N VAL A 123 -5.89 6.56 13.88
CA VAL A 123 -7.19 6.15 14.40
C VAL A 123 -6.99 5.39 15.71
N ASN A 124 -7.52 5.93 16.81
CA ASN A 124 -7.57 5.20 18.08
C ASN A 124 -8.51 4.01 17.98
N GLU A 125 -8.12 2.90 18.57
CA GLU A 125 -8.98 1.74 18.70
C GLU A 125 -10.14 2.04 19.68
N PRO A 126 -11.41 1.81 19.30
CA PRO A 126 -12.51 1.84 20.24
C PRO A 126 -12.25 0.93 21.44
N CYS A 127 -12.83 1.25 22.60
CA CYS A 127 -12.59 0.51 23.86
C CYS A 127 -11.21 0.68 24.53
N PHE A 128 -10.35 1.60 24.07
CA PHE A 128 -9.12 1.95 24.76
C PHE A 128 -9.18 3.31 25.45
N GLU A 129 -8.43 3.46 26.55
CA GLU A 129 -8.23 4.67 27.34
C GLU A 129 -6.75 5.04 27.41
N LYS A 130 -6.49 6.33 27.58
CA LYS A 130 -5.14 6.89 27.62
C LYS A 130 -4.37 6.39 28.84
N ALA A 131 -3.09 6.07 28.66
CA ALA A 131 -2.18 5.83 29.79
C ALA A 131 -2.07 7.08 30.71
N THR A 132 -2.34 6.92 32.00
CA THR A 132 -2.17 8.00 32.99
C THR A 132 -0.87 7.88 33.80
N GLY A 133 -0.10 6.82 33.58
CA GLY A 133 1.14 6.51 34.29
C GLY A 133 1.91 5.39 33.61
N PRO A 134 3.13 5.08 34.10
CA PRO A 134 3.86 3.90 33.64
C PRO A 134 3.13 2.63 34.06
N ASP A 135 3.03 1.66 33.16
CA ASP A 135 2.41 0.36 33.45
C ASP A 135 3.48 -0.70 33.77
N PRO A 136 3.59 -1.17 35.03
CA PRO A 136 4.54 -2.22 35.39
C PRO A 136 4.35 -3.54 34.63
N ALA A 137 3.14 -3.88 34.21
CA ALA A 137 2.87 -5.09 33.41
C ALA A 137 3.47 -4.97 32.00
N HIS A 138 3.62 -3.75 31.51
CA HIS A 138 4.23 -3.41 30.22
C HIS A 138 5.59 -2.71 30.40
N PHE A 139 6.37 -3.18 31.36
CA PHE A 139 7.76 -2.73 31.61
C PHE A 139 7.90 -1.21 31.84
N GLY A 140 6.88 -0.56 32.39
CA GLY A 140 6.86 0.87 32.68
C GLY A 140 6.57 1.77 31.47
N LEU A 141 6.14 1.20 30.34
CA LEU A 141 5.69 1.96 29.18
C LEU A 141 4.35 2.68 29.45
N TRP A 142 4.08 3.71 28.65
CA TRP A 142 2.85 4.51 28.74
C TRP A 142 1.91 4.18 27.58
N LEU A 143 1.44 2.94 27.55
CA LEU A 143 0.58 2.40 26.50
C LEU A 143 -0.90 2.58 26.86
N ASP A 144 -1.73 2.83 25.85
CA ASP A 144 -3.17 2.88 26.06
C ASP A 144 -3.66 1.51 26.53
N HIS A 145 -4.61 1.50 27.46
CA HIS A 145 -5.12 0.27 28.05
C HIS A 145 -6.60 0.11 27.76
N ARG A 146 -7.05 -1.14 27.76
CA ARG A 146 -8.43 -1.46 27.46
C ARG A 146 -9.35 -1.03 28.60
N ARG A 147 -10.46 -0.39 28.26
CA ARG A 147 -11.42 0.15 29.22
C ARG A 147 -12.09 -0.95 30.03
N PRO A 148 -12.29 -0.76 31.35
CA PRO A 148 -13.12 -1.64 32.15
C PRO A 148 -14.52 -1.78 31.54
N GLY A 149 -15.03 -3.02 31.46
CA GLY A 149 -16.36 -3.31 30.90
C GLY A 149 -16.39 -3.60 29.39
N CYS A 150 -15.29 -3.36 28.66
CA CYS A 150 -15.15 -3.90 27.30
C CYS A 150 -14.71 -5.37 27.38
N GLY A 151 -15.45 -6.29 26.72
CA GLY A 151 -15.06 -7.71 26.64
C GLY A 151 -13.79 -7.91 25.83
N PRO A 152 -12.92 -8.89 26.16
CA PRO A 152 -11.52 -8.96 25.72
C PRO A 152 -11.34 -8.85 24.21
N ASP A 153 -10.18 -8.38 23.76
CA ASP A 153 -9.80 -8.53 22.36
C ASP A 153 -9.61 -10.05 22.08
N PRO A 154 -10.40 -10.64 21.17
CA PRO A 154 -10.35 -12.08 20.92
C PRO A 154 -9.05 -12.54 20.26
N PHE A 155 -8.36 -11.66 19.55
CA PHE A 155 -7.14 -11.98 18.83
C PHE A 155 -5.95 -12.15 19.78
N GLU A 156 -6.04 -11.67 21.03
CA GLU A 156 -5.02 -11.85 22.07
C GLU A 156 -5.03 -13.26 22.70
N ASN A 157 -6.00 -14.10 22.32
CA ASN A 157 -6.17 -15.45 22.84
C ASN A 157 -5.01 -16.37 22.43
N ALA A 158 -3.97 -16.44 23.25
CA ALA A 158 -2.79 -17.27 23.02
C ALA A 158 -3.07 -18.78 23.05
N GLN A 159 -4.21 -19.23 23.58
CA GLN A 159 -4.60 -20.65 23.51
C GLN A 159 -5.12 -21.00 22.12
N LYS A 160 -5.90 -20.10 21.51
CA LYS A 160 -6.45 -20.28 20.16
C LYS A 160 -5.42 -19.93 19.08
N TYR A 161 -4.62 -18.89 19.33
CA TYR A 161 -3.65 -18.33 18.39
C TYR A 161 -2.25 -18.35 19.00
N PRO A 162 -1.68 -19.52 19.35
CA PRO A 162 -0.41 -19.60 20.07
C PRO A 162 0.68 -18.83 19.33
N GLY A 163 1.44 -17.97 20.01
CA GLY A 163 2.52 -17.20 19.41
C GLY A 163 3.69 -18.06 18.94
N VAL A 164 4.67 -17.42 18.30
CA VAL A 164 5.92 -18.08 17.87
C VAL A 164 6.92 -18.11 19.03
N VAL A 165 7.36 -19.31 19.41
CA VAL A 165 8.36 -19.51 20.46
C VAL A 165 9.75 -19.38 19.84
N ILE A 166 10.47 -18.31 20.20
CA ILE A 166 11.82 -18.01 19.70
C ILE A 166 12.53 -17.04 20.64
N GLY A 167 13.81 -17.28 20.91
CA GLY A 167 14.60 -16.45 21.85
C GLY A 167 13.95 -16.36 23.24
N ALA A 168 13.66 -15.13 23.67
CA ALA A 168 12.97 -14.84 24.92
C ALA A 168 11.47 -15.19 24.90
N ARG A 169 10.81 -15.20 23.72
CA ARG A 169 9.39 -15.57 23.58
C ARG A 169 9.21 -17.05 23.90
N GLY A 170 8.37 -17.35 24.89
CA GLY A 170 8.13 -18.71 25.38
C GLY A 170 9.20 -19.23 26.34
N THR A 171 10.20 -18.42 26.70
CA THR A 171 11.21 -18.78 27.72
C THR A 171 11.11 -17.85 28.92
N THR A 172 11.52 -16.59 28.76
CA THR A 172 11.51 -15.56 29.81
C THR A 172 10.39 -14.54 29.63
N LEU A 173 9.79 -14.50 28.44
CA LEU A 173 8.59 -13.75 28.10
C LEU A 173 7.51 -14.72 27.64
N PRO A 174 6.22 -14.38 27.77
CA PRO A 174 5.16 -15.16 27.12
C PRO A 174 5.37 -15.15 25.59
N ALA A 175 5.02 -16.26 24.93
CA ALA A 175 4.98 -16.28 23.46
C ALA A 175 3.84 -15.40 22.92
N GLY A 176 2.79 -15.18 23.73
CA GLY A 176 1.63 -14.36 23.38
C GLY A 176 0.77 -15.00 22.29
N SER A 177 -0.01 -14.17 21.60
CA SER A 177 -0.76 -14.54 20.40
C SER A 177 0.04 -14.21 19.13
N PHE A 178 -0.10 -15.01 18.07
CA PHE A 178 0.47 -14.65 16.76
C PHE A 178 -0.25 -13.46 16.07
N TYR A 179 -1.41 -13.03 16.58
CA TYR A 179 -2.04 -11.76 16.20
C TYR A 179 -1.58 -10.58 17.08
N GLY A 180 -0.76 -10.84 18.11
CA GLY A 180 -0.26 -9.84 19.03
C GLY A 180 -1.33 -9.27 19.96
N GLU A 181 -0.92 -8.36 20.82
CA GLU A 181 -1.76 -7.57 21.72
C GLU A 181 -2.21 -6.27 21.05
N ALA A 182 -3.43 -5.81 21.32
CA ALA A 182 -3.91 -4.53 20.82
C ALA A 182 -3.10 -3.36 21.40
N SER A 183 -2.65 -2.45 20.53
CA SER A 183 -1.84 -1.30 20.95
C SER A 183 -2.66 -0.08 21.37
N GLY A 184 -3.98 -0.09 21.14
CA GLY A 184 -4.85 1.09 21.22
C GLY A 184 -4.87 1.95 19.94
N ILE A 185 -4.14 1.56 18.90
CA ILE A 185 -4.22 2.15 17.54
C ILE A 185 -4.64 1.05 16.56
N VAL A 186 -5.67 1.34 15.76
CA VAL A 186 -6.20 0.35 14.81
C VAL A 186 -5.11 -0.07 13.82
N GLY A 187 -4.90 -1.38 13.74
CA GLY A 187 -3.97 -2.00 12.82
C GLY A 187 -2.51 -2.09 13.28
N LEU A 188 -2.17 -1.59 14.47
CA LEU A 188 -0.86 -1.82 15.11
C LEU A 188 -1.00 -2.78 16.29
N ARG A 189 -0.10 -3.77 16.37
CA ARG A 189 -0.14 -4.85 17.38
C ARG A 189 1.20 -4.97 18.09
N LEU A 190 1.16 -5.28 19.38
CA LEU A 190 2.33 -5.48 20.23
C LEU A 190 2.72 -6.96 20.28
N PHE A 191 3.99 -7.25 20.11
CA PHE A 191 4.55 -8.60 20.24
C PHE A 191 5.76 -8.55 21.18
N PRO A 192 5.85 -9.40 22.23
CA PRO A 192 7.02 -9.41 23.12
C PRO A 192 8.31 -9.53 22.29
N ASN A 193 9.38 -8.79 22.55
CA ASN A 193 10.56 -8.87 21.68
C ASN A 193 11.37 -10.15 22.00
N PRO A 194 11.62 -11.07 21.05
CA PRO A 194 12.37 -12.30 21.31
C PRO A 194 13.84 -12.02 21.70
N ASP A 195 14.37 -10.84 21.42
CA ASP A 195 15.73 -10.46 21.84
C ASP A 195 15.77 -9.89 23.27
N PHE A 196 14.61 -9.61 23.89
CA PHE A 196 14.49 -9.00 25.22
C PHE A 196 14.72 -10.02 26.34
N ASN A 197 15.92 -10.58 26.35
CA ASN A 197 16.40 -11.55 27.32
C ASN A 197 16.74 -10.92 28.69
N GLN A 198 17.24 -11.72 29.63
CA GLN A 198 17.61 -11.26 30.98
C GLN A 198 18.63 -10.10 31.00
N ALA A 199 19.55 -10.04 30.03
CA ALA A 199 20.50 -8.93 29.95
C ALA A 199 19.82 -7.64 29.46
N ALA A 200 18.95 -7.74 28.45
CA ALA A 200 18.11 -6.63 27.99
C ALA A 200 17.20 -6.12 29.10
N LEU A 201 16.54 -7.02 29.84
CA LEU A 201 15.70 -6.68 30.99
C LEU A 201 16.46 -5.88 32.06
N ARG A 202 17.69 -6.29 32.41
CA ARG A 202 18.53 -5.55 33.37
C ARG A 202 18.98 -4.18 32.86
N ARG A 203 19.11 -4.02 31.55
CA ARG A 203 19.49 -2.75 30.91
C ARG A 203 18.29 -1.83 30.68
N TRP A 204 17.08 -2.36 30.70
CA TRP A 204 15.86 -1.63 30.41
C TRP A 204 15.60 -0.54 31.45
N ASP A 205 15.41 0.69 30.96
CA ASP A 205 15.03 1.85 31.74
C ASP A 205 13.92 2.58 30.97
N PRO A 206 12.64 2.45 31.42
CA PRO A 206 11.51 3.01 30.70
C PRO A 206 11.47 4.53 30.73
N VAL A 207 12.18 5.19 31.67
CA VAL A 207 12.25 6.65 31.71
C VAL A 207 13.27 7.13 30.68
N ARG A 208 14.48 6.58 30.71
CA ARG A 208 15.55 6.93 29.76
C ARG A 208 15.19 6.62 28.32
N TYR A 209 14.33 5.63 28.08
CA TYR A 209 13.78 5.37 26.74
C TYR A 209 13.11 6.59 26.10
N TYR A 210 12.46 7.44 26.91
CA TYR A 210 11.84 8.67 26.43
C TYR A 210 12.72 9.92 26.59
N THR A 211 13.59 9.96 27.59
CA THR A 211 14.26 11.21 28.01
C THR A 211 15.74 11.32 27.69
N ASP A 212 16.41 10.24 27.28
CA ASP A 212 17.86 10.20 27.09
C ASP A 212 18.26 9.70 25.69
N PRO A 213 18.60 10.63 24.76
CA PRO A 213 19.02 10.26 23.39
C PRO A 213 20.20 9.29 23.34
N SER A 214 21.14 9.37 24.30
CA SER A 214 22.29 8.46 24.33
C SER A 214 21.88 7.03 24.67
N TYR A 215 20.73 6.86 25.33
CA TYR A 215 20.13 5.58 25.66
C TYR A 215 19.25 5.07 24.52
N TYR A 216 18.26 5.86 24.08
CA TYR A 216 17.26 5.37 23.12
C TYR A 216 17.73 5.32 21.67
N ASN A 217 18.77 6.08 21.28
CA ASN A 217 19.41 5.95 19.97
C ASN A 217 20.52 4.88 19.96
N SER A 218 20.75 4.18 21.07
CA SER A 218 21.75 3.11 21.13
C SER A 218 21.30 1.93 20.26
N LYS A 219 22.16 1.52 19.31
CA LYS A 219 21.95 0.30 18.51
C LYS A 219 21.84 -0.99 19.33
N ASP A 220 22.29 -0.95 20.60
CA ASP A 220 22.29 -2.10 21.51
C ASP A 220 21.08 -2.07 22.48
N LEU A 221 20.18 -1.09 22.35
CA LEU A 221 18.93 -1.07 23.10
C LEU A 221 17.96 -2.08 22.49
N VAL A 222 17.56 -3.07 23.29
CA VAL A 222 16.46 -3.97 22.96
C VAL A 222 15.21 -3.49 23.71
N ARG A 223 14.15 -3.18 22.96
CA ARG A 223 12.84 -2.80 23.50
C ARG A 223 12.07 -4.04 23.96
N PRO A 224 11.18 -3.94 24.97
CA PRO A 224 10.40 -5.09 25.47
C PRO A 224 9.38 -5.61 24.45
N TYR A 225 8.95 -4.77 23.51
CA TYR A 225 7.99 -5.13 22.46
C TYR A 225 8.51 -4.72 21.09
N ARG A 226 8.15 -5.53 20.08
CA ARG A 226 8.12 -5.15 18.67
C ARG A 226 6.69 -4.75 18.31
N VAL A 227 6.53 -3.84 17.35
CA VAL A 227 5.22 -3.40 16.85
C VAL A 227 5.01 -3.96 15.45
N GLY A 228 4.00 -4.79 15.27
CA GLY A 228 3.57 -5.29 13.96
C GLY A 228 2.48 -4.41 13.35
N MET A 229 2.40 -4.43 12.03
CA MET A 229 1.45 -3.64 11.24
C MET A 229 0.55 -4.56 10.42
N SER A 230 -0.73 -4.26 10.38
CA SER A 230 -1.67 -4.87 9.44
C SER A 230 -2.06 -3.87 8.35
N CYS A 231 -2.69 -4.34 7.28
CA CYS A 231 -3.23 -3.46 6.25
C CYS A 231 -4.25 -2.45 6.83
N GLY A 232 -4.92 -2.81 7.93
CA GLY A 232 -5.83 -1.94 8.66
C GLY A 232 -5.21 -0.59 9.06
N PHE A 233 -3.90 -0.53 9.36
CA PHE A 233 -3.23 0.72 9.72
C PHE A 233 -3.32 1.75 8.57
N CYS A 234 -3.04 1.32 7.33
CA CYS A 234 -3.03 2.19 6.16
C CYS A 234 -4.41 2.38 5.50
N HIS A 235 -5.38 1.52 5.82
CA HIS A 235 -6.67 1.46 5.12
C HIS A 235 -7.90 1.80 5.97
N VAL A 236 -7.79 1.76 7.29
CA VAL A 236 -8.87 2.20 8.19
C VAL A 236 -8.88 3.72 8.31
N GLY A 237 -10.06 4.30 8.14
CA GLY A 237 -10.30 5.72 8.38
C GLY A 237 -11.74 5.99 8.78
N PRO A 238 -12.09 7.25 9.12
CA PRO A 238 -13.46 7.62 9.42
C PRO A 238 -14.40 7.33 8.25
N ASN A 239 -15.47 6.59 8.51
CA ASN A 239 -16.51 6.28 7.55
C ASN A 239 -17.17 7.59 7.07
N PRO A 240 -17.12 7.95 5.78
CA PRO A 240 -17.74 9.17 5.28
C PRO A 240 -19.26 9.25 5.47
N GLU A 241 -19.94 8.10 5.50
CA GLU A 241 -21.40 8.03 5.73
C GLU A 241 -21.76 8.02 7.22
N LYS A 242 -20.78 7.82 8.11
CA LYS A 242 -20.99 7.82 9.56
C LYS A 242 -19.78 8.39 10.30
N PRO A 243 -19.36 9.64 10.00
CA PRO A 243 -18.14 10.19 10.57
C PRO A 243 -18.27 10.33 12.09
N PRO A 244 -17.19 10.10 12.86
CA PRO A 244 -17.22 10.26 14.29
C PRO A 244 -17.46 11.73 14.65
N VAL A 245 -18.25 11.97 15.68
CA VAL A 245 -18.42 13.32 16.27
C VAL A 245 -17.11 13.77 16.91
N ASP A 246 -16.46 12.86 17.62
CA ASP A 246 -15.13 13.04 18.19
C ASP A 246 -14.17 12.01 17.58
N PRO A 247 -13.28 12.42 16.66
CA PRO A 247 -12.34 11.50 16.02
C PRO A 247 -11.25 10.96 16.97
N ALA A 248 -11.04 11.55 18.15
CA ALA A 248 -10.16 10.98 19.17
C ALA A 248 -10.84 9.81 19.91
N ASN A 249 -12.17 9.69 19.84
CA ASN A 249 -12.96 8.66 20.52
C ASN A 249 -14.01 8.03 19.58
N PRO A 250 -13.59 7.42 18.45
CA PRO A 250 -14.51 6.81 17.52
C PRO A 250 -15.17 5.56 18.12
N GLN A 251 -16.33 5.19 17.58
CA GLN A 251 -16.90 3.84 17.70
C GLN A 251 -16.58 3.03 16.45
N TRP A 252 -16.68 1.69 16.52
CA TRP A 252 -16.44 0.81 15.37
C TRP A 252 -17.33 1.18 14.17
N GLU A 253 -18.59 1.53 14.42
CA GLU A 253 -19.51 2.03 13.39
C GLU A 253 -19.08 3.32 12.69
N ASN A 254 -18.16 4.09 13.28
CA ASN A 254 -17.62 5.30 12.67
C ASN A 254 -16.44 5.04 11.75
N LEU A 255 -16.00 3.79 11.60
CA LEU A 255 -14.81 3.44 10.86
C LEU A 255 -15.16 2.60 9.62
N SER A 256 -14.38 2.82 8.55
CA SER A 256 -14.37 1.95 7.39
C SER A 256 -12.95 1.46 7.12
N SER A 257 -12.81 0.18 6.81
CA SER A 257 -11.54 -0.44 6.44
C SER A 257 -11.19 -0.27 4.96
N LEU A 258 -12.01 0.47 4.21
CA LEU A 258 -11.97 0.54 2.74
C LEU A 258 -11.68 1.95 2.22
N VAL A 259 -11.82 2.97 3.06
CA VAL A 259 -11.71 4.39 2.65
C VAL A 259 -10.27 4.86 2.47
N GLY A 260 -9.31 4.18 3.10
CA GLY A 260 -7.90 4.61 3.14
C GLY A 260 -7.61 5.56 4.30
N ALA A 261 -6.37 5.55 4.81
CA ALA A 261 -5.92 6.47 5.85
C ALA A 261 -5.63 7.88 5.30
N GLN A 262 -6.70 8.61 4.99
CA GLN A 262 -6.67 9.92 4.31
C GLN A 262 -6.07 11.07 5.14
N TYR A 263 -5.82 10.84 6.43
CA TYR A 263 -5.47 11.88 7.39
C TYR A 263 -4.04 11.78 7.92
N PHE A 264 -3.28 10.78 7.46
CA PHE A 264 -1.93 10.51 7.92
C PHE A 264 -0.99 11.70 7.72
N TRP A 265 -0.22 12.00 8.76
CA TRP A 265 0.96 12.86 8.69
C TRP A 265 2.20 11.98 8.77
N VAL A 266 2.59 11.42 7.63
CA VAL A 266 3.59 10.34 7.59
C VAL A 266 4.96 10.80 8.03
N ASP A 267 5.33 12.05 7.78
CA ASP A 267 6.56 12.63 8.32
C ASP A 267 6.60 12.60 9.85
N ARG A 268 5.46 12.78 10.51
CA ARG A 268 5.33 12.72 11.98
C ARG A 268 5.18 11.30 12.52
N ILE A 269 4.57 10.40 11.74
CA ILE A 269 4.42 8.98 12.11
C ILE A 269 5.78 8.28 12.01
N LEU A 270 6.52 8.52 10.92
CA LEU A 270 7.78 7.83 10.64
C LEU A 270 9.01 8.52 11.24
N ASN A 271 8.87 9.78 11.68
CA ASN A 271 9.89 10.49 12.44
C ASN A 271 9.27 11.10 13.71
N TRP A 272 9.24 10.32 14.80
CA TRP A 272 8.53 10.69 16.03
C TRP A 272 9.12 11.93 16.71
N GLN A 273 10.42 12.20 16.49
CA GLN A 273 11.13 13.37 16.97
C GLN A 273 11.67 14.18 15.77
N SER A 274 10.89 15.17 15.34
CA SER A 274 11.25 16.03 14.21
C SER A 274 12.56 16.79 14.47
N ASP A 275 13.59 16.49 13.70
CA ASP A 275 14.79 17.31 13.52
C ASP A 275 14.81 17.81 12.08
N GLU A 276 14.52 19.10 11.89
CA GLU A 276 14.40 19.69 10.55
C GLU A 276 15.74 19.75 9.80
N THR A 277 16.87 19.59 10.50
CA THR A 277 18.18 19.54 9.86
C THR A 277 18.53 18.16 9.29
N ASN A 278 17.74 17.14 9.65
CA ASN A 278 17.97 15.76 9.27
C ASN A 278 17.50 15.48 7.83
N PHE A 279 18.32 14.77 7.04
CA PHE A 279 17.99 14.42 5.66
C PHE A 279 16.73 13.54 5.54
N LEU A 280 16.56 12.53 6.42
CA LEU A 280 15.37 11.69 6.44
C LEU A 280 14.12 12.52 6.71
N TYR A 281 14.20 13.50 7.62
CA TYR A 281 13.10 14.44 7.83
C TYR A 281 12.74 15.18 6.55
N GLN A 282 13.73 15.74 5.84
CA GLN A 282 13.49 16.50 4.61
C GLN A 282 12.83 15.65 3.51
N VAL A 283 13.24 14.39 3.35
CA VAL A 283 12.61 13.45 2.41
C VAL A 283 11.16 13.18 2.82
N LEU A 284 10.91 12.82 4.07
CA LEU A 284 9.57 12.53 4.59
C LEU A 284 8.63 13.74 4.48
N HIS A 285 9.14 14.93 4.78
CA HIS A 285 8.38 16.18 4.82
C HIS A 285 7.89 16.65 3.43
N THR A 286 8.38 16.03 2.34
CA THR A 286 7.79 16.23 1.01
C THR A 286 6.39 15.65 0.87
N SER A 287 5.99 14.73 1.76
CA SER A 287 4.66 14.13 1.77
C SER A 287 3.63 15.11 2.29
N ARG A 288 2.57 15.34 1.51
CA ARG A 288 1.40 16.09 1.99
C ARG A 288 0.54 15.20 2.89
N PRO A 289 -0.27 15.78 3.80
CA PRO A 289 -1.19 15.00 4.64
C PRO A 289 -2.05 14.06 3.80
N GLY A 290 -2.19 12.81 4.24
CA GLY A 290 -2.92 11.75 3.55
C GLY A 290 -2.18 11.10 2.36
N SER A 291 -0.92 11.49 2.11
CA SER A 291 -0.04 10.88 1.11
C SER A 291 1.23 10.33 1.75
N LEU A 292 1.77 9.26 1.18
CA LEU A 292 2.99 8.64 1.65
C LEU A 292 3.71 7.89 0.55
N ASP A 293 5.03 7.90 0.59
CA ASP A 293 5.84 7.08 -0.28
C ASP A 293 6.09 5.70 0.37
N THR A 294 5.25 4.73 0.02
CA THR A 294 5.41 3.37 0.53
C THR A 294 6.71 2.72 0.05
N SER A 295 7.32 3.21 -1.03
CA SER A 295 8.62 2.70 -1.46
C SER A 295 9.70 3.07 -0.46
N LEU A 296 9.53 4.02 0.46
CA LEU A 296 10.55 4.32 1.47
C LEU A 296 11.03 3.07 2.24
N ALA A 297 10.12 2.15 2.58
CA ALA A 297 10.47 0.88 3.22
C ALA A 297 11.20 -0.09 2.26
N ALA A 298 10.98 0.06 0.95
CA ALA A 298 11.42 -0.76 -0.18
C ALA A 298 12.19 0.05 -1.25
N THR A 299 13.06 0.99 -0.86
CA THR A 299 13.37 2.19 -1.67
C THR A 299 13.83 1.91 -3.10
N ASP A 300 13.08 2.44 -4.07
CA ASP A 300 13.46 2.52 -5.49
C ASP A 300 14.22 3.82 -5.83
N TYR A 301 14.64 4.57 -4.83
CA TYR A 301 15.36 5.85 -4.97
C TYR A 301 14.54 6.99 -5.55
N ILE A 302 13.23 6.82 -5.67
CA ILE A 302 12.34 7.83 -6.23
C ILE A 302 11.41 8.30 -5.12
N ASN A 303 11.67 9.48 -4.58
CA ASN A 303 10.76 10.09 -3.62
C ASN A 303 9.44 10.47 -4.29
N ASN A 304 8.37 9.79 -3.89
CA ASN A 304 7.11 9.83 -4.62
C ASN A 304 5.91 9.56 -3.70
N PRO A 305 5.53 10.53 -2.87
CA PRO A 305 4.39 10.39 -1.98
C PRO A 305 3.09 10.19 -2.77
N ARG A 306 2.31 9.17 -2.42
CA ARG A 306 1.03 8.85 -3.05
C ARG A 306 -0.09 8.71 -2.02
N THR A 307 -1.32 9.03 -2.43
CA THR A 307 -2.52 8.84 -1.62
C THR A 307 -2.82 7.37 -1.38
N MET A 308 -3.31 7.05 -0.18
CA MET A 308 -3.84 5.73 0.11
C MET A 308 -5.00 5.39 -0.82
N ASN A 309 -4.99 4.14 -1.32
CA ASN A 309 -6.04 3.67 -2.21
C ASN A 309 -7.28 3.28 -1.41
N ALA A 310 -8.42 3.86 -1.79
CA ALA A 310 -9.71 3.33 -1.37
C ALA A 310 -10.06 2.07 -2.18
N VAL A 311 -10.74 1.12 -1.54
CA VAL A 311 -11.17 -0.15 -2.13
C VAL A 311 -12.68 -0.11 -2.35
N TYR A 312 -13.10 0.17 -3.58
CA TYR A 312 -14.51 0.25 -3.96
C TYR A 312 -14.84 -0.65 -5.16
N ASN A 313 -16.06 -1.15 -5.19
CA ASN A 313 -16.70 -1.91 -6.25
C ASN A 313 -15.80 -3.01 -6.83
N VAL A 314 -15.23 -3.85 -5.98
CA VAL A 314 -14.31 -4.93 -6.40
C VAL A 314 -15.01 -5.89 -7.38
N GLY A 315 -16.26 -6.27 -7.13
CA GLY A 315 -17.04 -7.08 -8.07
C GLY A 315 -17.17 -6.45 -9.47
N PRO A 316 -17.72 -5.23 -9.59
CA PRO A 316 -17.76 -4.52 -10.88
C PRO A 316 -16.41 -4.29 -11.54
N ARG A 317 -15.34 -4.04 -10.77
CA ARG A 317 -13.97 -3.91 -11.30
C ARG A 317 -13.46 -5.20 -11.92
N LEU A 318 -13.71 -6.35 -11.27
CA LEU A 318 -13.39 -7.66 -11.82
C LEU A 318 -14.10 -7.87 -13.17
N GLN A 319 -15.39 -7.52 -13.27
CA GLN A 319 -16.12 -7.60 -14.54
C GLN A 319 -15.54 -6.68 -15.62
N ALA A 320 -15.05 -5.49 -15.26
CA ALA A 320 -14.34 -4.61 -16.18
C ALA A 320 -12.99 -5.20 -16.62
N ALA A 321 -12.27 -5.88 -15.72
CA ALA A 321 -10.99 -6.51 -16.02
C ALA A 321 -11.11 -7.63 -17.09
N LEU A 322 -12.24 -8.35 -17.15
CA LEU A 322 -12.48 -9.32 -18.23
C LEU A 322 -12.54 -8.66 -19.63
N LYS A 323 -12.87 -7.37 -19.71
CA LYS A 323 -12.97 -6.64 -20.98
C LYS A 323 -11.62 -6.10 -21.45
N TRP A 324 -10.79 -5.61 -20.52
CA TRP A 324 -9.58 -4.87 -20.90
C TRP A 324 -8.41 -4.94 -19.90
N GLY A 325 -8.49 -5.79 -18.88
CA GLY A 325 -7.42 -6.03 -17.89
C GLY A 325 -6.64 -7.31 -18.15
N LYS A 326 -6.48 -7.72 -19.42
CA LYS A 326 -5.79 -8.95 -19.81
C LYS A 326 -4.28 -8.78 -19.74
N GLU A 327 -3.62 -9.58 -18.90
CA GLU A 327 -2.18 -9.54 -18.68
C GLU A 327 -1.57 -10.92 -18.93
N THR A 328 -0.34 -10.95 -19.45
CA THR A 328 0.41 -12.20 -19.65
C THR A 328 1.54 -12.29 -18.65
N LEU A 329 1.61 -13.41 -17.93
CA LEU A 329 2.65 -13.72 -16.95
C LEU A 329 3.83 -14.46 -17.59
N ALA A 330 5.02 -14.33 -17.00
CA ALA A 330 6.19 -15.12 -17.36
C ALA A 330 7.14 -15.36 -16.17
N GLY A 331 7.96 -16.40 -16.24
CA GLY A 331 8.99 -16.67 -15.24
C GLY A 331 8.44 -16.82 -13.82
N GLY A 332 9.03 -16.13 -12.85
CA GLY A 332 8.62 -16.18 -11.42
C GLY A 332 7.23 -15.64 -11.15
N GLU A 333 6.68 -14.81 -12.05
CA GLU A 333 5.31 -14.28 -11.96
C GLU A 333 4.26 -15.39 -11.96
N LEU A 334 4.55 -16.53 -12.62
CA LEU A 334 3.67 -17.70 -12.69
C LEU A 334 3.53 -18.41 -11.33
N ASN A 335 4.39 -18.10 -10.36
CA ASN A 335 4.30 -18.65 -9.00
C ASN A 335 3.20 -17.99 -8.17
N ASN A 336 2.62 -16.86 -8.62
CA ASN A 336 1.47 -16.28 -7.94
C ASN A 336 0.27 -17.22 -8.01
N ARG A 337 -0.27 -17.59 -6.84
CA ARG A 337 -1.52 -18.34 -6.77
C ARG A 337 -2.68 -17.57 -7.38
N GLN A 338 -3.52 -18.28 -8.13
CA GLN A 338 -4.70 -17.75 -8.81
C GLN A 338 -5.97 -18.34 -8.18
N PHE A 339 -7.14 -17.76 -8.47
CA PHE A 339 -8.40 -18.31 -7.94
C PHE A 339 -8.58 -19.81 -8.25
N ASN A 340 -8.10 -20.25 -9.41
CA ASN A 340 -8.17 -21.64 -9.87
C ASN A 340 -7.37 -22.63 -9.00
N ASP A 341 -6.43 -22.15 -8.18
CA ASP A 341 -5.74 -22.98 -7.18
C ASP A 341 -6.63 -23.32 -5.97
N TYR A 342 -7.68 -22.53 -5.72
CA TYR A 342 -8.56 -22.66 -4.55
C TYR A 342 -9.99 -23.07 -4.89
N VAL A 343 -10.48 -22.67 -6.07
CA VAL A 343 -11.84 -22.99 -6.55
C VAL A 343 -11.79 -23.58 -7.96
N GLN A 344 -12.55 -24.65 -8.19
CA GLN A 344 -12.58 -25.36 -9.47
C GLN A 344 -13.76 -24.98 -10.37
N GLN A 345 -14.73 -24.23 -9.85
CA GLN A 345 -15.94 -23.84 -10.56
C GLN A 345 -16.43 -22.45 -10.13
N GLY A 346 -17.36 -21.88 -10.90
CA GLY A 346 -17.98 -20.59 -10.60
C GLY A 346 -17.28 -19.40 -11.29
N PRO A 347 -17.78 -18.17 -11.08
CA PRO A 347 -17.33 -16.99 -11.83
C PRO A 347 -15.87 -16.61 -11.58
N LEU A 348 -15.30 -16.97 -10.42
CA LEU A 348 -13.91 -16.63 -10.08
C LEU A 348 -12.87 -17.38 -10.93
N THR A 349 -13.22 -18.53 -11.52
CA THR A 349 -12.28 -19.29 -12.36
C THR A 349 -12.00 -18.63 -13.71
N GLN A 350 -12.77 -17.60 -14.08
CA GLN A 350 -12.63 -16.88 -15.35
C GLN A 350 -11.44 -15.91 -15.34
N PHE A 351 -10.92 -15.54 -14.16
CA PHE A 351 -9.86 -14.54 -14.01
C PHE A 351 -8.45 -15.08 -14.25
N PHE A 352 -8.31 -16.39 -14.48
CA PHE A 352 -7.08 -16.99 -14.95
C PHE A 352 -7.38 -18.00 -16.07
N GLN A 353 -6.64 -17.86 -17.17
CA GLN A 353 -6.65 -18.78 -18.29
C GLN A 353 -5.24 -19.36 -18.44
N PRO A 354 -5.07 -20.67 -18.15
CA PRO A 354 -3.80 -21.34 -18.35
C PRO A 354 -3.29 -21.18 -19.79
N PRO A 355 -1.95 -21.14 -20.01
CA PRO A 355 -0.92 -21.32 -18.99
C PRO A 355 -0.53 -20.06 -18.21
N ALA A 356 -0.87 -18.86 -18.70
CA ALA A 356 -0.21 -17.63 -18.24
C ALA A 356 -1.05 -16.35 -18.35
N THR A 357 -2.35 -16.43 -18.66
CA THR A 357 -3.19 -15.24 -18.84
C THR A 357 -3.99 -14.96 -17.58
N VAL A 358 -3.90 -13.75 -17.03
CA VAL A 358 -4.77 -13.26 -15.94
C VAL A 358 -5.65 -12.12 -16.43
N PHE A 359 -6.81 -11.95 -15.80
CA PHE A 359 -7.66 -10.78 -15.95
C PHE A 359 -7.70 -10.07 -14.62
N THR A 360 -7.02 -8.93 -14.52
CA THR A 360 -6.76 -8.28 -13.24
C THR A 360 -7.26 -6.84 -13.22
N PRO A 361 -7.97 -6.43 -12.16
CA PRO A 361 -8.12 -5.01 -11.88
C PRO A 361 -6.76 -4.47 -11.41
N HIS A 362 -6.51 -3.19 -11.66
CA HIS A 362 -5.30 -2.51 -11.21
C HIS A 362 -5.61 -1.66 -9.99
N VAL A 363 -4.92 -1.82 -8.87
CA VAL A 363 -5.10 -1.03 -7.65
C VAL A 363 -3.97 -0.01 -7.50
N LEU A 364 -2.73 -0.40 -7.81
CA LEU A 364 -1.59 0.51 -7.71
C LEU A 364 -1.74 1.69 -8.68
N LYS A 365 -1.13 2.83 -8.35
CA LYS A 365 -1.32 4.08 -9.11
C LYS A 365 -0.75 3.99 -10.52
N ASP A 366 0.27 3.17 -10.74
CA ASP A 366 0.88 2.82 -12.02
C ASP A 366 0.26 1.54 -12.65
N GLY A 367 -0.55 0.82 -11.86
CA GLY A 367 -1.17 -0.43 -12.25
C GLY A 367 -0.19 -1.59 -12.43
N SER A 368 0.89 -1.63 -11.65
CA SER A 368 1.88 -2.71 -11.71
C SER A 368 1.48 -3.98 -10.97
N ASP A 369 0.39 -3.97 -10.21
CA ASP A 369 -0.21 -5.14 -9.56
C ASP A 369 -0.99 -5.99 -10.58
N SER A 370 -0.27 -6.48 -11.58
CA SER A 370 -0.84 -7.06 -12.79
C SER A 370 -0.72 -8.59 -12.89
N VAL A 371 -0.50 -9.26 -11.75
CA VAL A 371 -0.31 -10.72 -11.64
C VAL A 371 -1.56 -11.51 -11.27
N GLY A 372 -2.74 -10.88 -11.36
CA GLY A 372 -4.01 -11.43 -10.91
C GLY A 372 -4.42 -10.91 -9.54
N THR A 373 -5.71 -11.05 -9.20
CA THR A 373 -6.29 -10.42 -7.99
C THR A 373 -5.67 -10.95 -6.70
N LEU A 374 -5.42 -12.25 -6.58
CA LEU A 374 -4.84 -12.82 -5.37
C LEU A 374 -3.37 -12.37 -5.19
N GLY A 375 -2.56 -12.38 -6.26
CA GLY A 375 -1.18 -11.88 -6.22
C GLY A 375 -1.11 -10.38 -5.85
N ALA A 376 -2.00 -9.55 -6.40
CA ALA A 376 -2.12 -8.14 -6.03
C ALA A 376 -2.46 -7.95 -4.54
N LEU A 377 -3.35 -8.77 -4.01
CA LEU A 377 -3.73 -8.78 -2.60
C LEU A 377 -2.63 -9.33 -1.68
N ASN A 378 -1.83 -10.31 -2.12
CA ASN A 378 -0.72 -10.82 -1.32
C ASN A 378 0.42 -9.80 -1.20
N ARG A 379 0.70 -9.05 -2.28
CA ARG A 379 1.77 -8.05 -2.33
C ARG A 379 1.66 -6.99 -1.24
N VAL A 380 0.45 -6.64 -0.80
CA VAL A 380 0.28 -5.61 0.23
C VAL A 380 0.90 -5.99 1.58
N TYR A 381 0.95 -7.29 1.92
CA TYR A 381 1.60 -7.77 3.14
C TYR A 381 3.13 -7.71 3.02
N VAL A 382 3.66 -7.98 1.83
CA VAL A 382 5.10 -7.83 1.55
C VAL A 382 5.51 -6.36 1.68
N ASN A 383 4.68 -5.43 1.19
CA ASN A 383 4.94 -3.98 1.29
C ASN A 383 5.00 -3.46 2.74
N ILE A 384 4.40 -4.16 3.70
CA ILE A 384 4.46 -3.79 5.14
C ILE A 384 5.51 -4.59 5.91
N GLY A 385 6.27 -5.48 5.24
CA GLY A 385 7.43 -6.16 5.83
C GLY A 385 7.26 -7.65 6.09
N LEU A 386 6.25 -8.30 5.52
CA LEU A 386 6.14 -9.76 5.56
C LEU A 386 7.38 -10.41 4.94
N PHE A 387 7.89 -11.44 5.64
CA PHE A 387 9.14 -12.16 5.32
C PHE A 387 10.35 -11.23 5.17
N SER A 388 10.51 -10.36 6.16
CA SER A 388 11.51 -9.31 6.10
C SER A 388 12.96 -9.79 6.13
N GLU A 389 13.16 -11.03 6.54
CA GLU A 389 14.41 -11.74 6.58
C GLU A 389 15.06 -11.85 5.19
N GLU A 390 14.24 -12.05 4.15
CA GLU A 390 14.76 -12.22 2.79
C GLU A 390 14.92 -10.87 2.08
N TRP A 391 13.85 -10.08 1.93
CA TRP A 391 13.90 -8.85 1.12
C TRP A 391 14.99 -7.84 1.56
N THR A 392 15.31 -7.72 2.85
CA THR A 392 16.35 -6.78 3.34
C THR A 392 17.77 -7.15 2.87
N ARG A 393 17.96 -8.33 2.27
CA ARG A 393 19.20 -8.73 1.59
C ARG A 393 19.33 -8.09 0.21
N HIS A 394 18.22 -7.70 -0.41
CA HIS A 394 18.15 -7.30 -1.81
C HIS A 394 18.34 -5.82 -2.07
N PHE A 395 18.25 -4.98 -1.05
CA PHE A 395 18.38 -3.52 -1.13
C PHE A 395 18.78 -2.95 0.24
N ILE A 396 18.99 -1.64 0.33
CA ILE A 396 19.18 -0.94 1.60
C ILE A 396 17.90 -0.14 1.89
N PRO A 397 17.19 -0.35 3.01
CA PRO A 397 15.97 0.40 3.30
C PRO A 397 16.15 1.92 3.44
N VAL A 398 15.05 2.66 3.29
CA VAL A 398 14.92 4.11 3.52
C VAL A 398 15.65 4.98 2.48
N ILE A 399 16.95 5.20 2.64
CA ILE A 399 17.74 6.09 1.76
C ILE A 399 18.47 5.29 0.66
N GLY A 400 18.69 4.00 0.90
CA GLY A 400 19.29 3.08 -0.05
C GLY A 400 20.80 3.28 -0.30
N GLY A 401 21.29 2.88 -1.47
CA GLY A 401 22.69 2.96 -1.92
C GLY A 401 23.17 1.70 -2.63
N LYS A 402 22.32 0.67 -2.72
CA LYS A 402 22.59 -0.62 -3.36
C LYS A 402 21.56 -0.87 -4.47
N PRO A 403 21.95 -1.22 -5.71
CA PRO A 403 21.00 -1.64 -6.74
C PRO A 403 20.08 -2.74 -6.21
N GLN A 404 18.78 -2.64 -6.45
CA GLN A 404 17.85 -3.67 -5.99
C GLN A 404 18.09 -4.98 -6.75
N THR A 405 17.67 -6.08 -6.15
CA THR A 405 17.58 -7.39 -6.80
C THR A 405 16.22 -8.00 -6.47
N PRO A 406 15.70 -8.96 -7.25
CA PRO A 406 14.35 -9.47 -7.04
C PRO A 406 14.31 -10.41 -5.82
N ILE A 407 13.27 -10.27 -5.00
CA ILE A 407 12.79 -11.41 -4.20
C ILE A 407 11.96 -12.32 -5.10
N THR A 408 12.02 -13.63 -4.88
CA THR A 408 11.25 -14.59 -5.69
C THR A 408 10.15 -15.25 -4.87
N ILE A 409 8.96 -15.40 -5.45
CA ILE A 409 7.86 -16.11 -4.76
C ILE A 409 8.23 -17.57 -4.48
N ALA A 410 9.10 -18.17 -5.31
CA ALA A 410 9.61 -19.51 -5.08
C ALA A 410 10.39 -19.61 -3.75
N ASP A 411 11.23 -18.63 -3.44
CA ASP A 411 11.95 -18.58 -2.16
C ASP A 411 10.98 -18.37 -0.99
N MET A 412 9.94 -17.55 -1.18
CA MET A 412 8.90 -17.34 -0.17
C MET A 412 8.10 -18.63 0.11
N HIS A 413 7.71 -19.38 -0.92
CA HIS A 413 7.05 -20.68 -0.78
C HIS A 413 7.91 -21.68 -0.02
N ALA A 414 9.21 -21.71 -0.33
CA ALA A 414 10.14 -22.67 0.26
C ALA A 414 10.50 -22.34 1.71
N ASN A 415 10.57 -21.05 2.08
CA ASN A 415 11.24 -20.63 3.30
C ASN A 415 10.41 -19.78 4.27
N SER A 416 9.20 -19.34 3.89
CA SER A 416 8.34 -18.53 4.76
C SER A 416 7.03 -19.22 5.11
N SER A 417 6.86 -19.54 6.39
CA SER A 417 5.57 -20.02 6.92
C SER A 417 4.52 -18.90 6.96
N TYR A 418 4.93 -17.65 7.20
CA TYR A 418 4.02 -16.50 7.19
C TYR A 418 3.50 -16.16 5.80
N TRP A 419 4.34 -16.21 4.76
CA TRP A 419 3.92 -16.05 3.37
C TRP A 419 2.86 -17.09 2.98
N ASN A 420 3.18 -18.36 3.20
CA ASN A 420 2.27 -19.46 2.87
C ASN A 420 0.94 -19.38 3.64
N ALA A 421 0.97 -18.95 4.91
CA ALA A 421 -0.25 -18.70 5.69
C ALA A 421 -1.05 -17.51 5.16
N THR A 422 -0.37 -16.47 4.66
CA THR A 422 -1.01 -15.29 4.05
C THR A 422 -1.70 -15.69 2.75
N GLU A 423 -1.01 -16.38 1.84
CA GLU A 423 -1.60 -16.84 0.58
C GLU A 423 -2.82 -17.75 0.80
N ALA A 424 -2.78 -18.61 1.82
CA ALA A 424 -3.91 -19.48 2.16
C ALA A 424 -5.17 -18.71 2.60
N GLN A 425 -5.00 -17.51 3.15
CA GLN A 425 -6.10 -16.67 3.66
C GLN A 425 -6.61 -15.67 2.63
N THR A 426 -5.84 -15.34 1.60
CA THR A 426 -6.18 -14.30 0.62
C THR A 426 -7.49 -14.52 -0.15
N PRO A 427 -7.92 -15.75 -0.49
CA PRO A 427 -9.25 -15.97 -1.04
C PRO A 427 -10.39 -15.49 -0.12
N LEU A 428 -10.23 -15.63 1.20
CA LEU A 428 -11.21 -15.16 2.20
C LEU A 428 -11.27 -13.62 2.19
N MET A 429 -10.11 -12.97 2.09
CA MET A 429 -10.02 -11.51 1.97
C MET A 429 -10.67 -11.01 0.67
N ALA A 430 -10.51 -11.74 -0.44
CA ALA A 430 -11.20 -11.41 -1.69
C ALA A 430 -12.74 -11.50 -1.53
N LEU A 431 -13.26 -12.53 -0.83
CA LEU A 431 -14.70 -12.64 -0.52
C LEU A 431 -15.20 -11.47 0.32
N PHE A 432 -14.45 -11.07 1.35
CA PHE A 432 -14.75 -9.88 2.14
C PHE A 432 -14.89 -8.65 1.24
N PHE A 433 -13.91 -8.36 0.38
CA PHE A 433 -13.96 -7.18 -0.48
C PHE A 433 -15.08 -7.22 -1.51
N LEU A 434 -15.41 -8.39 -2.06
CA LEU A 434 -16.54 -8.55 -2.98
C LEU A 434 -17.87 -8.09 -2.36
N LYS A 435 -18.02 -8.23 -1.04
CA LYS A 435 -19.23 -7.85 -0.32
C LYS A 435 -19.16 -6.46 0.34
N ALA A 436 -18.00 -6.10 0.89
CA ALA A 436 -17.84 -4.90 1.70
C ALA A 436 -17.60 -3.63 0.87
N SER A 437 -17.02 -3.72 -0.33
CA SER A 437 -16.52 -2.58 -1.12
C SER A 437 -17.58 -1.67 -1.76
N HIS A 438 -18.74 -1.50 -1.14
CA HIS A 438 -19.76 -0.57 -1.62
C HIS A 438 -19.28 0.90 -1.56
N PRO A 439 -19.76 1.76 -2.47
CA PRO A 439 -19.36 3.16 -2.50
C PRO A 439 -20.03 3.98 -1.39
N HIS A 440 -19.26 4.81 -0.69
CA HIS A 440 -19.77 5.82 0.23
C HIS A 440 -20.43 6.99 -0.52
N LYS A 441 -21.77 7.04 -0.53
CA LYS A 441 -22.57 8.06 -1.21
C LYS A 441 -22.80 9.27 -0.31
N LEU A 442 -22.57 10.47 -0.83
CA LEU A 442 -22.89 11.71 -0.12
C LEU A 442 -24.37 11.79 0.30
N ALA A 443 -25.28 11.19 -0.48
CA ALA A 443 -26.71 11.12 -0.14
C ALA A 443 -27.00 10.37 1.17
N ASN A 444 -26.15 9.41 1.54
CA ASN A 444 -26.29 8.63 2.76
C ASN A 444 -25.62 9.29 3.96
N ALA A 445 -24.73 10.26 3.72
CA ALA A 445 -23.99 10.94 4.78
C ALA A 445 -24.89 11.92 5.57
N PRO A 446 -24.62 12.15 6.87
CA PRO A 446 -25.41 13.06 7.71
C PRO A 446 -25.46 14.48 7.12
N GLY A 447 -26.67 14.96 6.81
CA GLY A 447 -26.89 16.26 6.20
C GLY A 447 -26.36 16.39 4.77
N GLY A 448 -25.95 15.30 4.12
CA GLY A 448 -25.35 15.29 2.79
C GLY A 448 -26.30 15.74 1.67
N SER A 449 -27.61 15.54 1.85
CA SER A 449 -28.65 15.96 0.89
C SER A 449 -28.64 17.46 0.57
N ARG A 450 -28.19 18.32 1.50
CA ARG A 450 -28.09 19.77 1.28
C ARG A 450 -27.05 20.18 0.23
N TYR A 451 -26.14 19.27 -0.11
CA TYR A 451 -25.10 19.48 -1.11
C TYR A 451 -25.47 18.90 -2.48
N LEU A 452 -26.62 18.25 -2.59
CA LEU A 452 -27.08 17.62 -3.81
C LEU A 452 -28.16 18.49 -4.47
N THR A 453 -28.00 18.77 -5.75
CA THR A 453 -29.05 19.43 -6.55
C THR A 453 -30.03 18.41 -7.11
N ALA A 454 -31.32 18.71 -7.03
CA ALA A 454 -32.38 17.95 -7.69
C ALA A 454 -32.81 18.59 -9.04
N GLU A 455 -32.17 19.69 -9.45
CA GLU A 455 -32.54 20.41 -10.66
C GLU A 455 -32.19 19.60 -11.91
N SER A 456 -33.22 19.09 -12.60
CA SER A 456 -33.05 18.21 -13.76
C SER A 456 -32.22 18.84 -14.88
N ALA A 457 -32.37 20.15 -15.14
CA ALA A 457 -31.61 20.82 -16.19
C ALA A 457 -30.10 20.81 -15.90
N THR A 458 -29.72 21.15 -14.68
CA THR A 458 -28.32 21.12 -14.20
C THR A 458 -27.76 19.70 -14.22
N LEU A 459 -28.50 18.70 -13.73
CA LEU A 459 -28.08 17.29 -13.76
C LEU A 459 -27.90 16.77 -15.19
N THR A 460 -28.84 17.08 -16.09
CA THR A 460 -28.76 16.70 -17.51
C THR A 460 -27.53 17.33 -18.17
N ARG A 461 -27.27 18.62 -17.91
CA ARG A 461 -26.06 19.30 -18.41
C ARG A 461 -24.78 18.65 -17.88
N GLY A 462 -24.74 18.34 -16.59
CA GLY A 462 -23.61 17.65 -15.95
C GLY A 462 -23.34 16.27 -16.54
N LYS A 463 -24.38 15.47 -16.77
CA LYS A 463 -24.28 14.17 -17.45
C LYS A 463 -23.71 14.31 -18.86
N THR A 464 -24.19 15.28 -19.65
CA THR A 464 -23.66 15.55 -20.99
C THR A 464 -22.19 15.95 -20.94
N ALA A 465 -21.81 16.87 -20.05
CA ALA A 465 -20.41 17.28 -19.88
C ALA A 465 -19.52 16.09 -19.50
N PHE A 466 -19.99 15.23 -18.60
CA PHE A 466 -19.29 14.00 -18.21
C PHE A 466 -19.13 13.03 -19.39
N ALA A 467 -20.20 12.78 -20.16
CA ALA A 467 -20.17 11.89 -21.33
C ALA A 467 -19.15 12.35 -22.39
N GLU A 468 -19.08 13.65 -22.65
CA GLU A 468 -18.26 14.20 -23.74
C GLU A 468 -16.78 14.35 -23.34
N ASN A 469 -16.50 14.60 -22.06
CA ASN A 469 -15.16 14.99 -21.60
C ASN A 469 -14.50 13.99 -20.65
N CYS A 470 -15.26 13.30 -19.78
CA CYS A 470 -14.70 12.52 -18.67
C CYS A 470 -14.86 11.01 -18.85
N ALA A 471 -15.99 10.56 -19.41
CA ALA A 471 -16.40 9.15 -19.41
C ALA A 471 -15.41 8.21 -20.10
N ARG A 472 -14.65 8.70 -21.09
CA ARG A 472 -13.59 7.95 -21.79
C ARG A 472 -12.49 7.40 -20.86
N CYS A 473 -12.27 8.04 -19.72
CA CYS A 473 -11.34 7.53 -18.69
C CYS A 473 -12.13 7.04 -17.48
N HIS A 474 -13.17 7.77 -17.10
CA HIS A 474 -13.85 7.60 -15.82
C HIS A 474 -15.17 6.81 -15.92
N SER A 475 -15.31 5.83 -16.82
CA SER A 475 -16.49 4.96 -16.87
C SER A 475 -16.13 3.52 -17.21
N SER A 476 -16.63 2.56 -16.44
CA SER A 476 -16.59 1.13 -16.81
C SER A 476 -17.79 0.72 -17.69
N LYS A 477 -18.76 1.61 -17.87
CA LYS A 477 -19.86 1.51 -18.85
C LYS A 477 -19.53 2.41 -20.04
N LEU A 478 -19.00 1.81 -21.10
CA LEU A 478 -18.66 2.50 -22.36
C LEU A 478 -19.52 1.96 -23.50
N PRO A 479 -19.65 2.70 -24.62
CA PRO A 479 -20.13 2.13 -25.87
C PRO A 479 -19.31 0.88 -26.24
N GLU A 480 -19.90 -0.02 -27.02
CA GLU A 480 -19.18 -1.18 -27.54
C GLU A 480 -17.95 -0.71 -28.33
N MET A 481 -16.77 -1.16 -27.88
CA MET A 481 -15.49 -0.79 -28.48
C MET A 481 -15.30 -1.53 -29.81
N PRO A 482 -14.95 -0.82 -30.90
CA PRO A 482 -14.43 -1.47 -32.10
C PRO A 482 -13.24 -2.39 -31.78
N ALA A 483 -13.14 -3.52 -32.48
CA ALA A 483 -12.20 -4.61 -32.14
C ALA A 483 -10.72 -4.17 -32.04
N ASP A 484 -10.29 -3.21 -32.85
CA ASP A 484 -8.92 -2.69 -32.91
C ASP A 484 -8.64 -1.50 -31.96
N THR A 485 -9.65 -1.05 -31.23
CA THR A 485 -9.58 0.12 -30.34
C THR A 485 -9.52 -0.23 -28.85
N ASN A 486 -9.62 -1.51 -28.47
CA ASN A 486 -9.54 -1.91 -27.07
C ASN A 486 -8.06 -1.98 -26.62
N PRO A 487 -7.56 -1.11 -25.73
CA PRO A 487 -6.17 -1.17 -25.27
C PRO A 487 -5.83 -2.48 -24.55
N GLY A 488 -6.83 -3.13 -23.96
CA GLY A 488 -6.68 -4.40 -23.24
C GLY A 488 -6.29 -5.60 -24.12
N THR A 489 -6.46 -5.51 -25.44
CA THR A 489 -5.99 -6.56 -26.36
C THR A 489 -4.51 -6.41 -26.74
N CYS A 490 -3.87 -5.32 -26.31
CA CYS A 490 -2.51 -4.93 -26.72
C CYS A 490 -1.57 -4.64 -25.55
N ILE A 491 -1.90 -5.05 -24.33
CA ILE A 491 -1.05 -4.78 -23.16
C ILE A 491 0.30 -5.47 -23.34
N GLY A 492 1.36 -4.67 -23.48
CA GLY A 492 2.69 -5.07 -23.90
C GLY A 492 3.33 -4.02 -24.83
N PRO A 493 4.23 -4.44 -25.74
CA PRO A 493 5.00 -3.52 -26.58
C PRO A 493 4.16 -2.58 -27.45
N ASN A 494 2.97 -3.03 -27.88
CA ASN A 494 2.09 -2.28 -28.80
C ASN A 494 1.00 -1.47 -28.07
N TYR A 495 1.09 -1.33 -26.75
CA TYR A 495 0.04 -0.70 -25.93
C TYR A 495 -0.30 0.73 -26.39
N LEU A 496 0.70 1.54 -26.71
CA LEU A 496 0.49 2.93 -27.14
C LEU A 496 -0.23 3.04 -28.48
N GLU A 497 -0.05 2.09 -29.39
CA GLU A 497 -0.79 2.09 -30.66
C GLU A 497 -2.29 1.92 -30.43
N CYS A 498 -2.67 0.95 -29.59
CA CYS A 498 -4.07 0.68 -29.26
C CYS A 498 -4.65 1.78 -28.37
N TRP A 499 -3.88 2.30 -27.43
CA TRP A 499 -4.25 3.49 -26.65
C TRP A 499 -4.54 4.69 -27.55
N ASN A 500 -3.71 4.95 -28.56
CA ASN A 500 -3.92 6.08 -29.47
C ASN A 500 -5.19 5.89 -30.32
N ARG A 501 -5.46 4.67 -30.81
CA ARG A 501 -6.72 4.37 -31.50
C ARG A 501 -7.94 4.51 -30.59
N TYR A 502 -7.86 4.01 -29.36
CA TYR A 502 -8.88 4.22 -28.33
C TYR A 502 -9.15 5.70 -28.10
N TRP A 503 -8.08 6.48 -27.87
CA TRP A 503 -8.18 7.90 -27.59
C TRP A 503 -8.84 8.66 -28.74
N GLN A 504 -8.42 8.41 -29.98
CA GLN A 504 -9.03 8.99 -31.18
C GLN A 504 -10.50 8.59 -31.33
N TRP A 505 -10.83 7.31 -31.14
CA TRP A 505 -12.22 6.83 -31.21
C TRP A 505 -13.12 7.54 -30.19
N THR A 506 -12.66 7.71 -28.95
CA THR A 506 -13.42 8.41 -27.90
C THR A 506 -13.63 9.90 -28.18
N GLN A 507 -12.90 10.49 -29.12
CA GLN A 507 -13.10 11.88 -29.55
C GLN A 507 -14.20 12.04 -30.60
N THR A 508 -14.61 10.95 -31.26
CA THR A 508 -15.61 10.98 -32.33
C THR A 508 -17.01 11.38 -31.85
N ASP A 509 -17.78 12.00 -32.72
CA ASP A 509 -19.18 12.37 -32.42
C ASP A 509 -20.05 11.13 -32.19
N LYS A 510 -19.76 10.03 -32.89
CA LYS A 510 -20.43 8.74 -32.69
C LYS A 510 -20.27 8.24 -31.25
N PHE A 511 -19.03 8.21 -30.74
CA PHE A 511 -18.78 7.84 -29.34
C PHE A 511 -19.52 8.76 -28.39
N LYS A 512 -19.39 10.08 -28.55
CA LYS A 512 -20.04 11.07 -27.68
C LYS A 512 -21.56 10.93 -27.68
N GLN A 513 -22.17 10.71 -28.84
CA GLN A 513 -23.61 10.49 -28.97
C GLN A 513 -24.07 9.25 -28.21
N GLN A 514 -23.38 8.12 -28.37
CA GLN A 514 -23.70 6.88 -27.66
C GLN A 514 -23.47 7.04 -26.15
N MET A 515 -22.37 7.67 -25.76
CA MET A 515 -22.05 7.90 -24.35
C MET A 515 -23.09 8.81 -23.68
N ARG A 516 -23.61 9.83 -24.39
CA ARG A 516 -24.73 10.65 -23.89
C ARG A 516 -25.98 9.82 -23.60
N GLN A 517 -26.28 8.81 -24.40
CA GLN A 517 -27.40 7.90 -24.12
C GLN A 517 -27.11 7.04 -22.88
N ILE A 518 -25.89 6.50 -22.78
CA ILE A 518 -25.48 5.64 -21.65
C ILE A 518 -25.55 6.39 -20.31
N VAL A 519 -25.04 7.62 -20.22
CA VAL A 519 -25.06 8.39 -18.94
C VAL A 519 -26.45 8.81 -18.50
N GLN A 520 -27.42 8.84 -19.42
CA GLN A 520 -28.80 9.20 -19.10
C GLN A 520 -29.58 8.02 -18.52
N ALA A 521 -29.11 6.79 -18.69
CA ALA A 521 -29.72 5.61 -18.11
C ALA A 521 -29.81 5.74 -16.58
N THR A 522 -30.94 5.31 -16.01
CA THR A 522 -31.21 5.42 -14.57
C THR A 522 -30.28 4.54 -13.74
N ASP A 523 -29.77 3.46 -14.32
CA ASP A 523 -28.83 2.52 -13.73
C ASP A 523 -27.36 2.89 -14.03
N PHE A 524 -27.07 4.06 -14.63
CA PHE A 524 -25.71 4.41 -15.06
C PHE A 524 -24.64 4.28 -13.95
N LEU A 525 -25.00 4.61 -12.71
CA LEU A 525 -24.10 4.51 -11.54
C LEU A 525 -24.07 3.11 -10.92
N GLN A 526 -25.04 2.24 -11.22
CA GLN A 526 -25.04 0.85 -10.75
C GLN A 526 -23.93 0.07 -11.45
N ASP A 527 -23.07 -0.62 -10.71
CA ASP A 527 -21.94 -1.41 -11.21
C ASP A 527 -20.99 -0.64 -12.15
N ASN A 528 -21.00 0.69 -12.08
CA ASN A 528 -20.03 1.54 -12.76
C ASN A 528 -18.95 1.94 -11.78
N TYR A 529 -17.72 1.48 -12.01
CA TYR A 529 -16.57 1.82 -11.16
C TYR A 529 -16.11 3.28 -11.33
N LEU A 530 -16.70 4.03 -12.27
CA LEU A 530 -16.29 5.38 -12.64
C LEU A 530 -14.78 5.48 -12.94
N SER A 531 -14.22 4.43 -13.53
CA SER A 531 -12.86 4.33 -14.05
C SER A 531 -12.79 3.15 -15.02
N THR A 532 -11.93 3.26 -16.03
CA THR A 532 -11.54 2.14 -16.89
C THR A 532 -10.40 1.30 -16.31
N ASP A 533 -9.72 1.75 -15.24
CA ASP A 533 -8.47 1.13 -14.74
C ASP A 533 -7.35 0.99 -15.80
N MET A 534 -7.50 1.63 -16.97
CA MET A 534 -6.48 1.66 -18.00
C MET A 534 -5.28 2.52 -17.57
N ARG A 535 -4.12 2.22 -18.13
CA ARG A 535 -2.87 2.95 -17.93
C ARG A 535 -2.81 4.14 -18.90
N VAL A 536 -2.88 5.35 -18.38
CA VAL A 536 -2.80 6.58 -19.17
C VAL A 536 -1.34 7.04 -19.24
N PRO A 537 -0.79 7.34 -20.43
CA PRO A 537 0.55 7.86 -20.55
C PRO A 537 0.65 9.27 -19.93
N VAL A 538 1.71 9.52 -19.14
CA VAL A 538 1.90 10.80 -18.46
C VAL A 538 2.10 11.97 -19.45
N THR A 539 2.51 11.69 -20.69
CA THR A 539 2.55 12.70 -21.77
C THR A 539 1.18 13.29 -22.10
N LEU A 540 0.09 12.58 -21.79
CA LEU A 540 -1.27 13.10 -21.88
C LEU A 540 -1.71 13.80 -20.58
N LEU A 541 -1.41 13.22 -19.42
CA LEU A 541 -1.88 13.73 -18.13
C LEU A 541 -1.16 14.99 -17.65
N GLN A 542 0.12 15.11 -17.98
CA GLN A 542 1.01 16.20 -17.53
C GLN A 542 1.01 16.40 -16.00
N THR A 543 0.78 15.32 -15.25
CA THR A 543 0.87 15.30 -13.78
C THR A 543 2.30 15.05 -13.32
N ASN A 544 2.55 15.15 -12.01
CA ASN A 544 3.86 14.82 -11.41
C ASN A 544 4.36 13.44 -11.89
N ALA A 545 5.60 13.41 -12.41
CA ALA A 545 6.18 12.26 -13.08
C ALA A 545 6.82 11.23 -12.12
N CYS A 546 6.99 11.54 -10.84
CA CYS A 546 7.62 10.63 -9.87
C CYS A 546 6.83 9.32 -9.74
N SER A 547 5.49 9.38 -9.78
CA SER A 547 4.66 8.17 -9.71
C SER A 547 4.76 7.27 -10.94
N PRO A 548 4.63 7.80 -12.15
CA PRO A 548 4.94 7.06 -13.36
C PRO A 548 6.36 6.48 -13.46
N LEU A 549 7.32 6.97 -12.67
CA LEU A 549 8.72 6.54 -12.73
C LEU A 549 9.08 5.38 -11.80
N ALA A 550 8.21 5.03 -10.84
CA ALA A 550 8.50 4.00 -9.86
C ALA A 550 8.99 2.70 -10.49
N SER A 551 10.02 2.09 -9.88
CA SER A 551 10.74 1.00 -10.50
C SER A 551 10.68 -0.32 -9.73
N ASN A 552 10.15 -0.38 -8.50
CA ASN A 552 10.20 -1.64 -7.73
C ASN A 552 9.58 -2.85 -8.45
N SER A 553 8.56 -2.63 -9.27
CA SER A 553 7.83 -3.70 -9.98
C SER A 553 8.42 -4.03 -11.36
N LEU A 554 9.61 -3.55 -11.72
CA LEU A 554 10.21 -3.82 -13.03
C LEU A 554 11.04 -5.11 -13.05
N ARG A 555 11.52 -5.47 -14.25
CA ARG A 555 12.36 -6.65 -14.42
C ARG A 555 13.65 -6.54 -13.60
N GLY A 556 13.90 -7.53 -12.76
CA GLY A 556 15.11 -7.59 -11.92
C GLY A 556 15.08 -6.65 -10.70
N GLU A 557 13.99 -5.92 -10.49
CA GLU A 557 13.78 -5.09 -9.31
C GLU A 557 13.06 -5.89 -8.22
N ILE A 558 12.98 -5.34 -7.01
CA ILE A 558 12.60 -6.09 -5.81
C ILE A 558 11.26 -6.84 -5.93
N TRP A 559 10.25 -6.25 -6.57
CA TRP A 559 8.92 -6.83 -6.77
C TRP A 559 8.72 -7.45 -8.16
N ASN A 560 9.80 -7.94 -8.77
CA ASN A 560 9.76 -8.56 -10.10
C ASN A 560 8.64 -9.59 -10.26
N ASP A 561 8.46 -10.49 -9.30
CA ASP A 561 7.46 -11.57 -9.41
C ASP A 561 6.01 -11.08 -9.19
N PHE A 562 5.80 -9.80 -8.84
CA PHE A 562 4.49 -9.22 -8.52
C PHE A 562 3.92 -8.27 -9.58
N SER A 563 4.51 -8.25 -10.78
CA SER A 563 3.96 -7.58 -11.96
C SER A 563 4.05 -8.50 -13.18
N SER A 564 3.19 -8.30 -14.17
CA SER A 564 3.16 -9.11 -15.40
C SER A 564 4.28 -8.76 -16.39
N GLU A 565 4.67 -9.73 -17.20
CA GLU A 565 5.51 -9.53 -18.39
C GLU A 565 4.89 -8.49 -19.34
N SER A 566 3.57 -8.54 -19.52
CA SER A 566 2.81 -7.54 -20.28
C SER A 566 3.03 -6.10 -19.76
N TYR A 567 3.03 -5.88 -18.44
CA TYR A 567 3.34 -4.58 -17.84
C TYR A 567 4.81 -4.19 -18.06
N LYS A 568 5.74 -5.13 -17.78
CA LYS A 568 7.18 -4.91 -17.93
C LYS A 568 7.62 -4.68 -19.38
N SER A 569 6.76 -5.01 -20.35
CA SER A 569 6.99 -4.79 -21.77
C SER A 569 6.32 -3.54 -22.33
N LEU A 570 5.67 -2.71 -21.50
CA LEU A 570 5.08 -1.45 -21.97
C LEU A 570 6.18 -0.51 -22.53
N PRO A 571 5.95 0.11 -23.70
CA PRO A 571 6.94 0.99 -24.32
C PRO A 571 7.12 2.29 -23.56
N SER A 572 8.19 3.03 -23.86
CA SER A 572 8.34 4.41 -23.41
C SER A 572 7.19 5.26 -23.92
N VAL A 573 6.68 6.15 -23.08
CA VAL A 573 5.64 7.14 -23.46
C VAL A 573 6.19 8.35 -24.21
N GLY A 574 7.49 8.40 -24.49
CA GLY A 574 8.18 9.50 -25.16
C GLY A 574 8.80 10.50 -24.18
N THR A 575 8.80 11.77 -24.55
CA THR A 575 9.44 12.85 -23.80
C THR A 575 8.40 13.67 -23.03
N ILE A 576 8.69 13.98 -21.77
CA ILE A 576 7.95 14.96 -20.96
C ILE A 576 8.82 16.19 -20.72
N THR A 577 8.19 17.26 -20.22
CA THR A 577 8.90 18.41 -19.67
C THR A 577 9.01 18.26 -18.15
N VAL A 578 10.22 18.38 -17.63
CA VAL A 578 10.49 18.53 -16.19
C VAL A 578 11.03 19.94 -15.95
N TYR A 579 10.90 20.43 -14.72
CA TYR A 579 11.35 21.77 -14.36
C TYR A 579 12.46 21.68 -13.32
N ASP A 580 13.53 22.44 -13.52
CA ASP A 580 14.57 22.59 -12.51
C ASP A 580 13.94 23.17 -11.23
N PRO A 581 14.14 22.55 -10.06
CA PRO A 581 13.47 22.96 -8.83
C PRO A 581 13.99 24.30 -8.27
N PHE A 582 15.14 24.80 -8.72
CA PHE A 582 15.74 26.05 -8.26
C PHE A 582 15.50 27.21 -9.24
N THR A 583 15.61 26.97 -10.54
CA THR A 583 15.49 28.02 -11.57
C THR A 583 14.13 28.03 -12.24
N GLY A 584 13.39 26.93 -12.21
CA GLY A 584 12.16 26.74 -12.96
C GLY A 584 12.37 26.54 -14.47
N GLU A 585 13.62 26.35 -14.93
CA GLU A 585 13.91 26.10 -16.34
C GLU A 585 13.29 24.78 -16.81
N ALA A 586 12.68 24.80 -17.99
CA ALA A 586 12.06 23.63 -18.59
C ALA A 586 13.11 22.76 -19.30
N HIS A 587 13.21 21.49 -18.91
CA HIS A 587 14.10 20.51 -19.53
C HIS A 587 13.31 19.34 -20.14
N PRO A 588 13.70 18.86 -21.33
CA PRO A 588 13.15 17.64 -21.87
C PRO A 588 13.67 16.42 -21.09
N PHE A 589 12.78 15.52 -20.71
CA PHE A 589 13.11 14.25 -20.06
C PHE A 589 12.49 13.09 -20.84
N THR A 590 13.34 12.21 -21.38
CA THR A 590 12.88 11.01 -22.08
C THR A 590 12.47 9.96 -21.08
N MET A 591 11.18 9.61 -21.07
CA MET A 591 10.65 8.60 -20.16
C MET A 591 11.22 7.23 -20.49
N PRO A 592 11.78 6.50 -19.52
CA PRO A 592 12.21 5.14 -19.76
C PRO A 592 11.03 4.21 -20.11
N ALA A 593 11.32 3.15 -20.88
CA ALA A 593 10.35 2.09 -21.14
C ALA A 593 10.26 1.08 -19.97
N GLY A 594 9.49 0.02 -20.19
CA GLY A 594 9.45 -1.16 -19.34
C GLY A 594 8.46 -1.04 -18.20
N GLY A 595 7.25 -0.56 -18.46
CA GLY A 595 6.21 -0.33 -17.45
C GLY A 595 6.12 1.10 -16.92
N ARG A 596 7.15 1.92 -17.14
CA ARG A 596 7.22 3.32 -16.69
C ARG A 596 6.51 4.29 -17.62
N GLY A 597 6.08 5.41 -17.05
CA GLY A 597 5.42 6.51 -17.77
C GLY A 597 3.91 6.45 -17.77
N TYR A 598 3.31 5.54 -17.02
CA TYR A 598 1.87 5.36 -16.99
C TYR A 598 1.27 5.63 -15.60
N THR A 599 0.02 6.09 -15.59
CA THR A 599 -0.80 6.19 -14.38
C THR A 599 -2.16 5.57 -14.66
N ARG A 600 -2.59 4.67 -13.80
CA ARG A 600 -3.94 4.11 -13.81
C ARG A 600 -4.97 5.21 -13.58
N VAL A 601 -6.07 5.18 -14.33
CA VAL A 601 -7.19 6.10 -14.09
C VAL A 601 -7.75 5.94 -12.67
N PRO A 602 -7.73 6.99 -11.82
CA PRO A 602 -8.37 6.94 -10.51
C PRO A 602 -9.90 6.88 -10.66
N SER A 603 -10.58 6.19 -9.74
CA SER A 603 -12.03 6.17 -9.70
C SER A 603 -12.59 7.48 -9.15
N LEU A 604 -13.72 7.93 -9.72
CA LEU A 604 -14.50 9.06 -9.19
C LEU A 604 -15.57 8.61 -8.19
N ILE A 605 -15.65 7.32 -7.86
CA ILE A 605 -16.54 6.83 -6.80
C ILE A 605 -16.14 7.48 -5.48
N SER A 606 -17.15 7.98 -4.76
CA SER A 606 -16.98 8.59 -3.44
C SER A 606 -15.97 9.74 -3.43
N LEU A 607 -15.67 10.36 -4.58
CA LEU A 607 -14.62 11.37 -4.72
C LEU A 607 -14.81 12.57 -3.77
N TRP A 608 -16.05 12.86 -3.40
CA TRP A 608 -16.42 13.88 -2.41
C TRP A 608 -15.75 13.68 -1.05
N SER A 609 -15.37 12.45 -0.69
CA SER A 609 -14.77 12.12 0.59
C SER A 609 -13.25 11.92 0.54
N THR A 610 -12.60 12.08 -0.62
CA THR A 610 -11.19 11.71 -0.80
C THR A 610 -10.28 12.87 -1.18
N ALA A 611 -10.77 14.11 -1.11
CA ALA A 611 -9.95 15.30 -1.30
C ALA A 611 -8.89 15.41 -0.18
N PRO A 612 -7.70 15.99 -0.44
CA PRO A 612 -7.28 16.67 -1.67
C PRO A 612 -7.06 15.75 -2.89
N PHE A 613 -6.84 16.33 -4.08
CA PHE A 613 -6.72 15.55 -5.33
C PHE A 613 -5.31 15.51 -5.92
N LEU A 614 -5.23 14.71 -6.99
CA LEU A 614 -4.02 14.18 -7.62
C LEU A 614 -3.32 13.13 -6.75
N LEU A 615 -2.31 12.47 -7.34
CA LEU A 615 -1.65 11.32 -6.73
C LEU A 615 -1.04 11.63 -5.37
N ASN A 616 -0.61 12.86 -5.14
CA ASN A 616 0.15 13.30 -3.96
C ASN A 616 -0.56 14.42 -3.17
N ASN A 617 -1.89 14.53 -3.27
CA ASN A 617 -2.68 15.59 -2.61
C ASN A 617 -2.23 17.03 -2.94
N SER A 618 -1.72 17.25 -4.16
CA SER A 618 -1.20 18.56 -4.57
C SER A 618 -2.27 19.62 -4.83
N VAL A 619 -3.52 19.22 -5.10
CA VAL A 619 -4.60 20.14 -5.49
C VAL A 619 -5.70 20.22 -4.43
N GLY A 620 -5.86 21.43 -3.89
CA GLY A 620 -6.83 21.83 -2.88
C GLY A 620 -6.37 21.60 -1.43
N ARG A 621 -7.23 22.00 -0.50
CA ARG A 621 -6.94 22.10 0.93
C ARG A 621 -7.18 20.80 1.68
N PHE A 622 -6.26 20.50 2.60
CA PHE A 622 -6.46 19.48 3.62
C PHE A 622 -7.24 20.06 4.81
N ASP A 623 -8.18 19.29 5.36
CA ASP A 623 -8.92 19.61 6.58
C ASP A 623 -8.86 18.39 7.54
N PRO A 624 -8.39 18.55 8.79
CA PRO A 624 -8.28 17.44 9.74
C PRO A 624 -9.64 16.98 10.31
N SER A 625 -10.73 17.72 10.07
CA SER A 625 -12.07 17.30 10.47
C SER A 625 -12.59 16.22 9.51
N PRO A 626 -13.05 15.06 10.01
CA PRO A 626 -13.68 14.05 9.16
C PRO A 626 -15.15 14.33 8.85
N SER A 627 -15.68 15.48 9.28
CA SER A 627 -17.09 15.84 9.10
C SER A 627 -17.48 15.95 7.62
N VAL A 628 -18.76 15.72 7.32
CA VAL A 628 -19.31 15.86 5.96
C VAL A 628 -19.05 17.27 5.40
N ALA A 629 -19.19 18.30 6.23
CA ALA A 629 -18.97 19.68 5.82
C ALA A 629 -17.51 19.97 5.43
N ALA A 630 -16.57 19.48 6.23
CA ALA A 630 -15.14 19.62 5.95
C ALA A 630 -14.76 18.90 4.65
N ARG A 631 -15.19 17.63 4.49
CA ARG A 631 -14.95 16.84 3.27
C ARG A 631 -15.51 17.51 2.01
N VAL A 632 -16.75 17.99 2.04
CA VAL A 632 -17.34 18.72 0.90
C VAL A 632 -16.62 20.04 0.65
N GLY A 633 -16.17 20.74 1.70
CA GLY A 633 -15.35 21.94 1.58
C GLY A 633 -14.03 21.67 0.85
N SER A 634 -13.29 20.64 1.26
CA SER A 634 -12.07 20.19 0.57
C SER A 634 -12.36 19.69 -0.85
N PHE A 635 -13.45 18.95 -1.08
CA PHE A 635 -13.88 18.54 -2.42
C PHE A 635 -14.06 19.74 -3.35
N ASN A 636 -14.82 20.76 -2.91
CA ASN A 636 -15.08 21.93 -3.74
C ASN A 636 -13.80 22.71 -4.04
N ASP A 637 -12.93 22.87 -3.05
CA ASP A 637 -11.63 23.53 -3.19
C ASP A 637 -10.68 22.78 -4.13
N SER A 638 -10.68 21.44 -4.09
CA SER A 638 -9.87 20.60 -4.98
C SER A 638 -10.45 20.43 -6.39
N ILE A 639 -11.76 20.28 -6.54
CA ILE A 639 -12.39 19.98 -7.84
C ILE A 639 -12.48 21.23 -8.73
N THR A 640 -12.65 22.40 -8.14
CA THR A 640 -12.82 23.67 -8.86
C THR A 640 -11.65 23.97 -9.80
N PRO A 641 -10.37 23.98 -9.35
CA PRO A 641 -9.25 24.23 -10.25
C PRO A 641 -9.05 23.13 -11.31
N LEU A 642 -9.49 21.88 -11.05
CA LEU A 642 -9.40 20.79 -12.04
C LEU A 642 -10.43 20.95 -13.16
N LEU A 643 -11.65 21.43 -12.85
CA LEU A 643 -12.72 21.63 -13.84
C LEU A 643 -12.73 23.05 -14.44
N TRP A 644 -12.06 24.00 -13.79
CA TRP A 644 -12.01 25.40 -14.20
C TRP A 644 -10.59 26.00 -13.99
N PRO A 645 -9.56 25.51 -14.71
CA PRO A 645 -8.17 25.92 -14.48
C PRO A 645 -7.85 27.38 -14.84
N ALA A 646 -8.77 28.09 -15.51
CA ALA A 646 -8.63 29.51 -15.85
C ALA A 646 -9.09 30.48 -14.74
N ARG A 647 -9.62 29.96 -13.63
CA ARG A 647 -9.90 30.69 -12.40
C ARG A 647 -8.84 30.35 -11.38
#